data_AF-A0A8S4GB30-F1
#
_entry.id   AF-A0A8S4GB30-F1
#
_cell.length_a   1.000
_cell.length_b   1.000
_cell.length_c   1.000
_cell.angle_alpha   90.00
_cell.angle_beta   90.00
_cell.angle_gamma   90.00
#
_symmetry.space_group_name_H-M   'P 1'
#
loop_
_entity.id
_entity.type
_entity.pdbx_description
1 polymer ?
#
loop_
_entity_poly.entity_id
_entity_poly.type
_entity_poly.pdbx_seq_one_letter_code
_entity_poly.pdbx_strand_id
1 'polypeptide(L)'
;MLREKDEQGSKGRRPKDIPLSDAPHTMEIAQILISLLHAWGLDPELDRVCESKLGLLRPMTGVCFGVVSRHGHMAVQLPTRHVAHLLPPAEPDTSGLPQELVMQDRLTKLFTSRLHWELSTTLTTNHLLSIVSLANTLMSMNHATFLPDHELARRMHRPSTHGTASWAEDSERQQAQQQHMKQGWALLATLHAVLLPDKVLARGAKSFKRPQVEMLARRWQHHCLEVREAAQALLLAELGRLGPKGRKALVDSWAQYLPLYTHTESINTKSQKEPAENVTATPQADEEFEEEEEEIVRAPSSLAELKRKQTTAVVLLGVIGAEFGQDITSEGAAGNKRRKEGDSRKSSVVEGFALSSSNNLARLTALALTHLLLAPGTPRLPAHTPLRRAAVDLLGRGFTVWEPYLDVSHVLLGLLEMCSDADKLLPSMSYGLPLTPQADSCRTARHALTLIATARPAAFITTMAREVARCAAAQQSGQPSPAYLALQKGRAEVLRGIELLIDRMHNEVAELLVEVMDIILHCVDQSHLKSKGLNEVFPAICRYNQVSHCPATRRIAVGSHTGQLAMYELRAGRCQSLAAHSGPVSACAFSPDGRYLVSYATADNRLSFWQTTAGMFGLGAAQTRCVKCYSTAPMADVARLNPARLARLVWTTSRAVTLMLADGSETRFNV
;
A
#
# COMPACT_ATOMS: atom_id res chain seq x y z
N MET A 1 -7.60 2.30 41.25
CA MET A 1 -6.49 2.74 40.36
C MET A 1 -6.97 3.67 39.24
N LEU A 2 -8.25 3.62 38.89
CA LEU A 2 -8.93 4.58 38.01
C LEU A 2 -10.11 5.18 38.81
N ARG A 3 -10.63 6.35 38.42
CA ARG A 3 -11.85 6.90 39.07
C ARG A 3 -13.01 5.94 38.84
N GLU A 4 -13.58 5.37 39.89
CA GLU A 4 -14.84 4.62 39.82
C GLU A 4 -15.97 5.58 39.43
N LYS A 5 -16.87 5.10 38.56
CA LYS A 5 -18.21 5.67 38.45
C LYS A 5 -19.04 5.06 39.58
N ASP A 6 -19.74 5.92 40.33
CA ASP A 6 -20.65 5.51 41.39
C ASP A 6 -21.72 4.54 40.85
N GLU A 7 -21.54 3.24 41.08
CA GLU A 7 -22.59 2.22 40.89
C GLU A 7 -23.36 2.01 42.19
N GLN A 8 -24.60 2.49 42.21
CA GLN A 8 -25.55 2.12 43.26
C GLN A 8 -26.10 0.70 43.00
N GLY A 9 -25.55 -0.26 43.75
CA GLY A 9 -26.28 -1.38 44.36
C GLY A 9 -26.64 -2.59 43.50
N SER A 10 -25.96 -3.71 43.74
CA SER A 10 -26.62 -5.03 43.78
C SER A 10 -25.79 -6.08 44.53
N LYS A 11 -26.42 -6.78 45.47
CA LYS A 11 -25.82 -7.76 46.39
C LYS A 11 -25.57 -9.11 45.71
N GLY A 12 -24.33 -9.59 45.86
CA GLY A 12 -23.94 -10.98 46.20
C GLY A 12 -24.49 -12.15 45.38
N ARG A 13 -23.62 -12.78 44.57
CA ARG A 13 -23.69 -14.22 44.25
C ARG A 13 -22.28 -14.79 44.02
N ARG A 14 -22.06 -16.00 44.56
CA ARG A 14 -20.80 -16.78 44.54
C ARG A 14 -20.37 -17.19 43.12
N PRO A 15 -19.06 -17.42 42.87
CA PRO A 15 -18.54 -17.70 41.53
C PRO A 15 -18.95 -19.11 41.08
N LYS A 16 -19.56 -19.20 39.90
CA LYS A 16 -19.70 -20.45 39.14
C LYS A 16 -18.77 -20.34 37.93
N ASP A 17 -18.13 -21.46 37.61
CA ASP A 17 -17.15 -21.61 36.53
C ASP A 17 -17.63 -20.97 35.22
N ILE A 18 -16.77 -20.12 34.65
CA ILE A 18 -17.11 -19.16 33.59
C ILE A 18 -16.74 -19.77 32.21
N PRO A 19 -17.71 -19.93 31.29
CA PRO A 19 -17.43 -20.23 29.89
C PRO A 19 -17.00 -18.96 29.13
N LEU A 20 -16.00 -19.09 28.25
CA LEU A 20 -15.44 -18.05 27.36
C LEU A 20 -16.48 -17.46 26.39
N SER A 21 -17.35 -16.57 26.85
CA SER A 21 -18.05 -15.59 26.00
C SER A 21 -17.77 -14.17 26.53
N ASP A 22 -16.53 -13.71 26.38
CA ASP A 22 -15.89 -12.54 27.03
C ASP A 22 -15.85 -11.25 26.17
N ALA A 23 -16.94 -10.90 25.48
CA ALA A 23 -17.01 -9.61 24.75
C ALA A 23 -16.91 -8.35 25.65
N PRO A 24 -17.58 -8.25 26.83
CA PRO A 24 -17.47 -7.05 27.68
C PRO A 24 -16.07 -6.93 28.31
N HIS A 25 -15.50 -8.03 28.81
CA HIS A 25 -14.18 -8.02 29.44
C HIS A 25 -13.05 -7.62 28.49
N THR A 26 -13.13 -8.01 27.21
CA THR A 26 -12.10 -7.63 26.22
C THR A 26 -12.07 -6.12 25.98
N MET A 27 -13.24 -5.48 25.91
CA MET A 27 -13.36 -4.03 25.75
C MET A 27 -12.92 -3.27 27.01
N GLU A 28 -13.25 -3.79 28.19
CA GLU A 28 -12.78 -3.23 29.47
C GLU A 28 -11.25 -3.33 29.60
N ILE A 29 -10.66 -4.46 29.24
CA ILE A 29 -9.20 -4.64 29.22
C ILE A 29 -8.57 -3.65 28.23
N ALA A 30 -9.13 -3.51 27.02
CA ALA A 30 -8.63 -2.54 26.04
C ALA A 30 -8.73 -1.09 26.56
N GLN A 31 -9.84 -0.73 27.21
CA GLN A 31 -10.02 0.58 27.84
C GLN A 31 -8.93 0.83 28.88
N ILE A 32 -8.69 -0.13 29.77
CA ILE A 32 -7.67 -0.03 30.82
C ILE A 32 -6.27 0.09 30.20
N LEU A 33 -5.91 -0.77 29.24
CA LEU A 33 -4.59 -0.76 28.63
C LEU A 33 -4.30 0.56 27.91
N ILE A 34 -5.21 1.05 27.07
CA ILE A 34 -5.03 2.32 26.36
C ILE A 34 -4.98 3.49 27.36
N SER A 35 -5.83 3.46 28.39
CA SER A 35 -5.89 4.48 29.43
C SER A 35 -4.59 4.59 30.24
N LEU A 36 -3.95 3.46 30.53
CA LEU A 36 -2.68 3.41 31.27
C LEU A 36 -1.48 3.79 30.39
N LEU A 37 -1.53 3.47 29.09
CA LEU A 37 -0.41 3.71 28.17
C LEU A 37 -0.43 5.13 27.58
N HIS A 38 -1.59 5.80 27.55
CA HIS A 38 -1.74 7.12 26.91
C HIS A 38 -0.91 8.18 27.63
N ALA A 39 -0.25 9.05 26.86
CA ALA A 39 0.58 10.14 27.36
C ALA A 39 -0.26 11.32 27.92
N TRP A 40 -1.01 11.06 29.01
CA TRP A 40 -1.85 12.06 29.66
C TRP A 40 -1.07 13.30 30.07
N GLY A 41 -1.68 14.46 29.87
CA GLY A 41 -1.13 15.77 30.21
C GLY A 41 -0.19 16.34 29.15
N LEU A 42 0.17 15.59 28.10
CA LEU A 42 1.03 16.06 27.01
C LEU A 42 0.28 16.98 26.03
N ASP A 43 -0.97 16.62 25.72
CA ASP A 43 -1.87 17.38 24.85
C ASP A 43 -3.25 17.54 25.54
N PRO A 44 -3.52 18.72 26.15
CA PRO A 44 -4.76 18.94 26.89
C PRO A 44 -6.03 18.87 26.02
N GLU A 45 -5.94 19.17 24.73
CA GLU A 45 -7.10 19.10 23.83
C GLU A 45 -7.43 17.66 23.48
N LEU A 46 -6.40 16.86 23.18
CA LEU A 46 -6.57 15.43 22.92
C LEU A 46 -7.01 14.68 24.19
N ASP A 47 -6.50 15.03 25.37
CA ASP A 47 -6.94 14.49 26.64
C ASP A 47 -8.46 14.68 26.84
N ARG A 48 -8.99 15.86 26.51
CA ARG A 48 -10.44 16.12 26.55
C ARG A 48 -11.20 15.24 25.58
N VAL A 49 -10.69 15.04 24.36
CA VAL A 49 -11.31 14.13 23.37
C VAL A 49 -11.31 12.69 23.88
N CYS A 50 -10.22 12.25 24.49
CA CYS A 50 -10.07 10.92 25.08
C CYS A 50 -11.10 10.66 26.20
N GLU A 51 -11.30 11.61 27.10
CA GLU A 51 -12.28 11.49 28.20
C GLU A 51 -13.74 11.68 27.74
N SER A 52 -13.99 12.68 26.91
CA SER A 52 -15.36 13.10 26.56
C SER A 52 -15.98 12.28 25.44
N LYS A 53 -15.18 11.82 24.47
CA LYS A 53 -15.66 11.13 23.25
C LYS A 53 -15.25 9.65 23.22
N LEU A 54 -13.98 9.34 23.52
CA LEU A 54 -13.49 7.95 23.46
C LEU A 54 -13.84 7.14 24.71
N GLY A 55 -14.05 7.81 25.85
CA GLY A 55 -14.36 7.17 27.13
C GLY A 55 -13.14 6.59 27.84
N LEU A 56 -11.93 7.10 27.57
CA LEU A 56 -10.73 6.69 28.27
C LEU A 56 -10.73 7.20 29.72
N LEU A 57 -10.07 6.45 30.60
CA LEU A 57 -10.05 6.69 32.03
C LEU A 57 -8.72 7.31 32.45
N ARG A 58 -8.74 8.49 33.07
CA ARG A 58 -7.50 9.11 33.55
C ARG A 58 -6.96 8.31 34.76
N PRO A 59 -5.69 7.86 34.73
CA PRO A 59 -5.10 7.12 35.84
C PRO A 59 -4.95 7.99 37.07
N MET A 60 -5.25 7.41 38.24
CA MET A 60 -4.97 8.05 39.55
C MET A 60 -3.53 7.80 40.01
N THR A 61 -2.89 6.76 39.49
CA THR A 61 -1.53 6.36 39.82
C THR A 61 -0.85 5.93 38.53
N GLY A 62 0.36 6.42 38.28
CA GLY A 62 1.18 5.94 37.17
C GLY A 62 1.55 4.46 37.36
N VAL A 63 1.21 3.62 36.38
CA VAL A 63 1.57 2.20 36.36
C VAL A 63 2.36 1.93 35.09
N CYS A 64 3.54 1.33 35.22
CA CYS A 64 4.29 0.81 34.09
C CYS A 64 4.25 -0.71 34.13
N PHE A 65 3.76 -1.35 33.07
CA PHE A 65 3.80 -2.81 32.95
C PHE A 65 4.60 -3.19 31.72
N GLY A 66 5.37 -4.27 31.83
CA GLY A 66 6.29 -4.70 30.80
C GLY A 66 6.68 -6.16 30.97
N VAL A 67 7.32 -6.72 29.95
CA VAL A 67 7.83 -8.09 30.02
C VAL A 67 9.21 -8.06 30.64
N VAL A 68 9.41 -8.78 31.74
CA VAL A 68 10.74 -9.18 32.21
C VAL A 68 10.69 -10.67 32.53
N SER A 69 11.04 -11.49 31.52
CA SER A 69 11.69 -12.80 31.67
C SER A 69 11.77 -13.50 30.30
N ARG A 70 12.88 -14.20 30.02
CA ARG A 70 12.99 -15.20 28.92
C ARG A 70 11.90 -16.30 29.00
N HIS A 71 11.25 -16.45 30.15
CA HIS A 71 10.19 -17.42 30.45
C HIS A 71 8.76 -16.85 30.40
N GLY A 72 8.56 -15.61 29.91
CA GLY A 72 7.22 -15.08 29.62
C GLY A 72 6.42 -14.52 30.81
N HIS A 73 7.09 -14.11 31.89
CA HIS A 73 6.42 -13.43 33.01
C HIS A 73 6.19 -11.93 32.74
N MET A 74 5.06 -11.42 33.22
CA MET A 74 4.71 -10.01 33.21
C MET A 74 5.23 -9.35 34.48
N ALA A 75 6.03 -8.29 34.34
CA ALA A 75 6.49 -7.46 35.45
C ALA A 75 5.66 -6.16 35.48
N VAL A 76 5.08 -5.86 36.64
CA VAL A 76 4.38 -4.60 36.88
C VAL A 76 5.24 -3.77 37.83
N GLN A 77 5.79 -2.68 37.32
CA GLN A 77 6.51 -1.72 38.14
C GLN A 77 5.55 -0.60 38.52
N LEU A 78 5.50 -0.26 39.81
CA LEU A 78 4.78 0.89 40.33
C LEU A 78 5.79 2.03 40.57
N PRO A 79 6.02 2.91 39.58
CA PRO A 79 7.07 3.93 39.63
C PRO A 79 6.81 5.04 40.65
N THR A 80 5.58 5.20 41.16
CA THR A 80 5.16 6.39 41.91
C THR A 80 5.86 6.59 43.26
N ARG A 81 6.49 5.58 43.85
CA ARG A 81 7.19 5.73 45.14
C ARG A 81 8.64 6.23 45.03
N HIS A 82 9.31 6.07 43.89
CA HIS A 82 10.75 6.36 43.75
C HIS A 82 11.06 7.74 43.15
N VAL A 83 10.04 8.50 42.74
CA VAL A 83 10.20 9.72 41.93
C VAL A 83 9.77 11.01 42.66
N ALA A 84 9.44 10.92 43.96
CA ALA A 84 9.03 12.07 44.77
C ALA A 84 10.06 13.22 44.79
N HIS A 85 11.35 12.91 44.62
CA HIS A 85 12.45 13.88 44.63
C HIS A 85 12.59 14.72 43.35
N LEU A 86 11.89 14.39 42.24
CA LEU A 86 11.97 15.10 40.96
C LEU A 86 10.88 16.18 40.77
N LEU A 87 10.04 16.41 41.78
CA LEU A 87 8.98 17.43 41.73
C LEU A 87 9.56 18.84 41.92
N PRO A 88 9.21 19.83 41.06
CA PRO A 88 9.48 21.23 41.35
C PRO A 88 8.70 21.70 42.61
N PRO A 89 9.16 22.77 43.29
CA PRO A 89 8.53 23.28 44.51
C PRO A 89 7.05 23.64 44.28
N ALA A 90 6.21 23.30 45.24
CA ALA A 90 4.76 23.39 45.09
C ALA A 90 4.26 24.84 45.01
N GLU A 91 3.47 25.17 43.97
CA GLU A 91 2.61 26.36 44.03
C GLU A 91 1.46 26.15 45.02
N PRO A 92 1.04 27.20 45.76
CA PRO A 92 0.00 27.13 46.78
C PRO A 92 -1.35 26.78 46.13
N ASP A 93 -1.95 25.67 46.58
CA ASP A 93 -3.16 25.10 45.98
C ASP A 93 -4.44 25.68 46.63
N THR A 94 -5.41 26.10 45.79
CA THR A 94 -6.74 26.62 46.19
C THR A 94 -7.86 25.57 46.13
N SER A 95 -7.52 24.29 45.95
CA SER A 95 -8.46 23.24 45.52
C SER A 95 -9.15 22.44 46.63
N GLY A 96 -8.88 22.69 47.92
CA GLY A 96 -9.61 22.07 49.05
C GLY A 96 -9.49 20.54 49.18
N LEU A 97 -8.62 19.91 48.38
CA LEU A 97 -8.36 18.46 48.40
C LEU A 97 -7.24 18.10 49.39
N PRO A 98 -7.23 16.87 49.95
CA PRO A 98 -6.12 16.38 50.77
C PRO A 98 -4.76 16.50 50.04
N GLN A 99 -3.74 17.01 50.72
CA GLN A 99 -2.41 17.24 50.14
C GLN A 99 -1.78 15.99 49.52
N GLU A 100 -2.06 14.80 50.08
CA GLU A 100 -1.59 13.51 49.56
C GLU A 100 -2.15 13.21 48.15
N LEU A 101 -3.44 13.49 47.92
CA LEU A 101 -4.08 13.27 46.62
C LEU A 101 -3.58 14.27 45.57
N VAL A 102 -3.31 15.51 45.96
CA VAL A 102 -2.72 16.53 45.09
C VAL A 102 -1.31 16.14 44.68
N MET A 103 -0.48 15.67 45.62
CA MET A 103 0.86 15.20 45.33
C MET A 103 0.83 13.98 44.39
N GLN A 104 -0.08 13.04 44.62
CA GLN A 104 -0.26 11.86 43.78
C GLN A 104 -0.70 12.21 42.34
N ASP A 105 -1.60 13.18 42.17
CA ASP A 105 -2.01 13.67 40.85
C ASP A 105 -0.85 14.34 40.10
N ARG A 106 -0.05 15.17 40.80
CA ARG A 106 1.16 15.79 40.22
C ARG A 106 2.19 14.73 39.78
N LEU A 107 2.46 13.73 40.61
CA LEU A 107 3.36 12.61 40.27
C LEU A 107 2.85 11.81 39.07
N THR A 108 1.55 11.53 39.03
CA THR A 108 0.95 10.77 37.93
C THR A 108 1.05 11.54 36.61
N LYS A 109 0.78 12.85 36.61
CA LYS A 109 0.95 13.72 35.43
C LYS A 109 2.40 13.77 34.94
N LEU A 110 3.37 13.88 35.85
CA LEU A 110 4.80 13.83 35.48
C LEU A 110 5.19 12.47 34.92
N PHE A 111 4.64 11.39 35.47
CA PHE A 111 4.91 10.05 34.98
C PHE A 111 4.39 9.85 33.55
N THR A 112 3.10 10.09 33.30
CA THR A 112 2.44 9.85 32.01
C THR A 112 2.96 10.76 30.89
N SER A 113 3.30 12.01 31.22
CA SER A 113 3.77 12.98 30.21
C SER A 113 5.26 12.86 29.89
N ARG A 114 6.07 12.24 30.76
CA ARG A 114 7.53 12.25 30.64
C ARG A 114 8.21 10.95 31.05
N LEU A 115 8.18 10.59 32.33
CA LEU A 115 9.07 9.56 32.89
C LEU A 115 8.84 8.17 32.28
N HIS A 116 7.59 7.86 31.91
CA HIS A 116 7.22 6.63 31.22
C HIS A 116 8.11 6.36 30.00
N TRP A 117 8.44 7.40 29.23
CA TRP A 117 9.20 7.31 27.98
C TRP A 117 10.72 7.39 28.17
N GLU A 118 11.20 7.53 29.41
CA GLU A 118 12.63 7.56 29.74
C GLU A 118 13.17 6.19 30.24
N LEU A 119 12.27 5.24 30.56
CA LEU A 119 12.60 3.96 31.20
C LEU A 119 13.44 3.02 30.32
N SER A 120 12.91 2.61 29.16
CA SER A 120 13.57 1.65 28.26
C SER A 120 13.08 1.80 26.83
N THR A 121 13.99 1.60 25.86
CA THR A 121 13.68 1.59 24.43
C THR A 121 12.74 0.43 24.07
N THR A 122 12.93 -0.74 24.67
CA THR A 122 12.11 -1.93 24.41
C THR A 122 10.69 -1.77 24.94
N LEU A 123 10.54 -1.19 26.14
CA LEU A 123 9.23 -0.90 26.73
C LEU A 123 8.49 0.15 25.89
N THR A 124 9.16 1.27 25.58
CA THR A 124 8.62 2.32 24.72
C THR A 124 8.12 1.74 23.39
N THR A 125 8.93 0.90 22.73
CA THR A 125 8.54 0.28 21.46
C THR A 125 7.28 -0.59 21.59
N ASN A 126 7.20 -1.42 22.63
CA ASN A 126 6.01 -2.26 22.86
C ASN A 126 4.77 -1.43 23.18
N HIS A 127 4.89 -0.42 24.04
CA HIS A 127 3.77 0.44 24.43
C HIS A 127 3.21 1.22 23.25
N LEU A 128 4.08 1.77 22.39
CA LEU A 128 3.67 2.46 21.17
C LEU A 128 2.98 1.52 20.19
N LEU A 129 3.54 0.33 19.96
CA LEU A 129 2.91 -0.68 19.12
C LEU A 129 1.52 -1.06 19.65
N SER A 130 1.39 -1.28 20.96
CA SER A 130 0.11 -1.63 21.59
C SER A 130 -0.92 -0.51 21.43
N ILE A 131 -0.60 0.73 21.78
CA ILE A 131 -1.53 1.85 21.62
C ILE A 131 -1.96 2.05 20.18
N VAL A 132 -1.02 2.10 19.25
CA VAL A 132 -1.32 2.42 17.85
C VAL A 132 -2.13 1.29 17.22
N SER A 133 -1.78 0.03 17.53
CA SER A 133 -2.53 -1.14 17.06
C SER A 133 -3.97 -1.16 17.59
N LEU A 134 -4.17 -0.94 18.89
CA LEU A 134 -5.51 -0.91 19.51
C LEU A 134 -6.34 0.27 19.02
N ALA A 135 -5.73 1.45 18.87
CA ALA A 135 -6.40 2.62 18.30
C ALA A 135 -6.85 2.36 16.85
N ASN A 136 -6.01 1.71 16.03
CA ASN A 136 -6.36 1.33 14.66
C ASN A 136 -7.50 0.28 14.63
N THR A 137 -7.45 -0.73 15.51
CA THR A 137 -8.53 -1.72 15.64
C THR A 137 -9.85 -1.04 16.00
N LEU A 138 -9.87 -0.19 17.03
CA LEU A 138 -11.08 0.53 17.46
C LEU A 138 -11.57 1.51 16.39
N MET A 139 -10.68 2.18 15.68
CA MET A 139 -11.03 3.04 14.54
C MET A 139 -11.71 2.27 13.40
N SER A 140 -11.31 1.01 13.18
CA SER A 140 -11.90 0.15 12.14
C SER A 140 -13.31 -0.35 12.49
N MET A 141 -13.64 -0.42 13.78
CA MET A 141 -14.95 -0.85 14.27
C MET A 141 -16.01 0.24 14.11
N ASN A 142 -17.27 -0.17 13.95
CA ASN A 142 -18.40 0.76 13.88
C ASN A 142 -18.76 1.26 15.29
N HIS A 143 -18.86 2.58 15.45
CA HIS A 143 -19.23 3.24 16.71
C HIS A 143 -18.40 2.86 17.95
N ALA A 144 -17.14 2.45 17.78
CA ALA A 144 -16.31 2.03 18.91
C ALA A 144 -16.00 3.19 19.86
N THR A 145 -16.56 3.09 21.07
CA THR A 145 -16.34 3.99 22.20
C THR A 145 -16.45 3.18 23.48
N PHE A 146 -15.76 3.63 24.53
CA PHE A 146 -15.91 3.05 25.87
C PHE A 146 -17.00 3.75 26.69
N LEU A 147 -17.72 4.70 26.10
CA LEU A 147 -18.84 5.36 26.77
C LEU A 147 -20.11 4.50 26.67
N PRO A 148 -20.87 4.35 27.77
CA PRO A 148 -22.20 3.75 27.72
C PRO A 148 -23.14 4.56 26.81
N ASP A 149 -24.04 3.88 26.09
CA ASP A 149 -24.97 4.51 25.12
C ASP A 149 -25.80 5.65 25.74
N HIS A 150 -26.18 5.52 27.01
CA HIS A 150 -26.96 6.55 27.72
C HIS A 150 -26.16 7.84 27.99
N GLU A 151 -24.84 7.73 28.21
CA GLU A 151 -23.95 8.88 28.38
C GLU A 151 -23.57 9.51 27.05
N LEU A 152 -23.42 8.68 26.02
CA LEU A 152 -23.22 9.12 24.64
C LEU A 152 -24.42 9.98 24.20
N ALA A 153 -25.64 9.51 24.45
CA ALA A 153 -26.85 10.26 24.21
C ALA A 153 -26.86 11.57 25.02
N ARG A 154 -26.61 11.52 26.34
CA ARG A 154 -26.65 12.71 27.20
C ARG A 154 -25.61 13.78 26.84
N ARG A 155 -24.39 13.38 26.48
CA ARG A 155 -23.28 14.32 26.18
C ARG A 155 -23.35 14.89 24.77
N MET A 156 -24.04 14.22 23.85
CA MET A 156 -24.13 14.61 22.44
C MET A 156 -25.48 15.23 22.08
N HIS A 157 -26.55 14.96 22.83
CA HIS A 157 -27.83 15.64 22.66
C HIS A 157 -27.75 17.05 23.23
N ARG A 158 -27.46 18.02 22.35
CA ARG A 158 -27.96 19.38 22.56
C ARG A 158 -29.49 19.27 22.47
N PRO A 159 -30.28 19.64 23.49
CA PRO A 159 -31.73 19.52 23.39
C PRO A 159 -32.20 20.45 22.28
N SER A 160 -32.48 19.91 21.10
CA SER A 160 -33.24 20.60 20.07
C SER A 160 -34.69 20.60 20.54
N THR A 161 -35.12 21.73 21.07
CA THR A 161 -36.55 22.05 21.13
C THR A 161 -37.10 22.01 19.71
N HIS A 162 -38.10 21.14 19.50
CA HIS A 162 -38.88 20.87 18.29
C HIS A 162 -38.42 19.77 17.33
N GLY A 163 -39.37 18.86 17.08
CA GLY A 163 -39.59 18.26 15.75
C GLY A 163 -39.24 16.79 15.63
N THR A 164 -40.22 15.99 15.19
CA THR A 164 -40.05 14.62 14.70
C THR A 164 -38.93 14.55 13.66
N ALA A 165 -37.77 14.01 14.04
CA ALA A 165 -36.64 13.80 13.14
C ALA A 165 -37.01 12.76 12.06
N SER A 166 -36.66 13.06 10.82
CA SER A 166 -36.80 12.13 9.70
C SER A 166 -35.72 11.04 9.80
N TRP A 167 -36.04 9.80 9.41
CA TRP A 167 -35.07 8.69 9.33
C TRP A 167 -33.79 9.03 8.53
N ALA A 168 -33.88 9.96 7.57
CA ALA A 168 -32.73 10.45 6.82
C ALA A 168 -31.81 11.34 7.67
N GLU A 169 -32.37 12.21 8.51
CA GLU A 169 -31.60 13.11 9.41
C GLU A 169 -30.90 12.30 10.52
N ASP A 170 -31.53 11.24 11.02
CA ASP A 170 -30.93 10.35 12.00
C ASP A 170 -29.77 9.52 11.40
N SER A 171 -29.88 9.09 10.15
CA SER A 171 -28.80 8.39 9.42
C SER A 171 -27.58 9.31 9.20
N GLU A 172 -27.81 10.56 8.76
CA GLU A 172 -26.73 11.54 8.58
C GLU A 172 -26.04 11.88 9.91
N ARG A 173 -26.80 12.03 11.00
CA ARG A 173 -26.26 12.26 12.35
C ARG A 173 -25.41 11.08 12.83
N GLN A 174 -25.85 9.84 12.61
CA GLN A 174 -25.09 8.64 12.97
C GLN A 174 -23.78 8.54 12.18
N GLN A 175 -23.79 8.86 10.89
CA GLN A 175 -22.57 8.90 10.07
C GLN A 175 -21.60 9.98 10.54
N ALA A 176 -22.07 11.20 10.80
CA ALA A 176 -21.25 12.28 11.34
C ALA A 176 -20.64 11.91 12.70
N GLN A 177 -21.42 11.27 13.58
CA GLN A 177 -20.96 10.79 14.87
C GLN A 177 -19.86 9.73 14.73
N GLN A 178 -20.04 8.78 13.81
CA GLN A 178 -19.04 7.77 13.52
C GLN A 178 -17.74 8.38 13.00
N GLN A 179 -17.82 9.40 12.14
CA GLN A 179 -16.65 10.12 11.63
C GLN A 179 -15.88 10.84 12.75
N HIS A 180 -16.57 11.50 13.68
CA HIS A 180 -15.94 12.15 14.82
C HIS A 180 -15.24 11.15 15.77
N MET A 181 -15.81 9.98 15.97
CA MET A 181 -15.19 8.92 16.78
C MET A 181 -13.91 8.41 16.11
N LYS A 182 -13.99 8.11 14.80
CA LYS A 182 -12.84 7.70 14.00
C LYS A 182 -11.73 8.75 14.01
N GLN A 183 -12.09 10.03 13.95
CA GLN A 183 -11.14 11.14 14.09
C GLN A 183 -10.44 11.13 15.46
N GLY A 184 -11.16 10.86 16.56
CA GLY A 184 -10.57 10.77 17.89
C GLY A 184 -9.51 9.65 18.00
N TRP A 185 -9.84 8.45 17.51
CA TRP A 185 -8.89 7.33 17.45
C TRP A 185 -7.68 7.63 16.55
N ALA A 186 -7.91 8.28 15.40
CA ALA A 186 -6.83 8.69 14.50
C ALA A 186 -5.89 9.71 15.15
N LEU A 187 -6.41 10.68 15.90
CA LEU A 187 -5.60 11.66 16.65
C LEU A 187 -4.76 10.97 17.73
N LEU A 188 -5.35 10.02 18.46
CA LEU A 188 -4.63 9.21 19.47
C LEU A 188 -3.48 8.43 18.84
N ALA A 189 -3.73 7.74 17.73
CA ALA A 189 -2.70 7.02 16.99
C ALA A 189 -1.60 7.96 16.47
N THR A 190 -1.97 9.11 15.92
CA THR A 190 -1.04 10.11 15.37
C THR A 190 -0.14 10.72 16.44
N LEU A 191 -0.69 11.00 17.64
CA LEU A 191 0.10 11.48 18.77
C LEU A 191 1.24 10.50 19.05
N HIS A 192 0.93 9.22 19.24
CA HIS A 192 1.92 8.21 19.64
C HIS A 192 2.83 7.76 18.50
N ALA A 193 2.33 7.72 17.27
CA ALA A 193 3.12 7.29 16.11
C ALA A 193 4.11 8.36 15.63
N VAL A 194 3.74 9.65 15.72
CA VAL A 194 4.52 10.74 15.11
C VAL A 194 4.86 11.83 16.10
N LEU A 195 3.91 12.42 16.84
CA LEU A 195 4.12 13.68 17.56
C LEU A 195 4.77 13.52 18.95
N LEU A 196 4.74 12.32 19.51
CA LEU A 196 5.16 12.04 20.88
C LEU A 196 6.61 12.45 21.16
N PRO A 197 7.62 12.07 20.34
CA PRO A 197 9.01 12.43 20.63
C PRO A 197 9.22 13.95 20.74
N ASP A 198 8.62 14.73 19.84
CA ASP A 198 8.77 16.20 19.83
C ASP A 198 8.13 16.85 21.04
N LYS A 199 6.93 16.40 21.41
CA LYS A 199 6.20 16.94 22.56
C LYS A 199 6.86 16.57 23.89
N VAL A 200 7.41 15.35 24.01
CA VAL A 200 8.12 14.90 25.22
C VAL A 200 9.44 15.66 25.39
N LEU A 201 10.17 15.90 24.30
CA LEU A 201 11.39 16.73 24.31
C LEU A 201 11.09 18.19 24.68
N ALA A 202 10.01 18.78 24.13
CA ALA A 202 9.58 20.14 24.47
C ALA A 202 9.24 20.32 25.96
N ARG A 203 8.87 19.23 26.66
CA ARG A 203 8.60 19.20 28.10
C ARG A 203 9.84 18.98 28.98
N GLY A 204 11.03 19.00 28.38
CA GLY A 204 12.30 18.93 29.11
C GLY A 204 12.79 17.51 29.42
N ALA A 205 12.29 16.48 28.72
CA ALA A 205 12.84 15.13 28.81
C ALA A 205 14.25 15.09 28.22
N LYS A 206 15.27 14.89 29.07
CA LYS A 206 16.68 14.85 28.63
C LYS A 206 17.09 13.50 28.04
N SER A 207 16.31 12.44 28.29
CA SER A 207 16.68 11.05 27.95
C SER A 207 15.51 10.24 27.37
N PHE A 208 14.75 10.82 26.43
CA PHE A 208 13.70 10.08 25.71
C PHE A 208 14.30 8.84 25.02
N LYS A 209 13.79 7.65 25.36
CA LYS A 209 14.25 6.38 24.80
C LYS A 209 13.50 6.10 23.50
N ARG A 210 14.19 6.28 22.37
CA ARG A 210 13.58 6.11 21.04
C ARG A 210 13.15 4.65 20.77
N PRO A 211 12.14 4.44 19.91
CA PRO A 211 11.73 3.11 19.49
C PRO A 211 12.86 2.34 18.79
N GLN A 212 12.94 1.04 19.03
CA GLN A 212 13.93 0.16 18.40
C GLN A 212 13.52 -0.18 16.97
N VAL A 213 14.26 0.37 16.01
CA VAL A 213 14.06 0.17 14.56
C VAL A 213 14.02 -1.32 14.18
N GLU A 214 14.88 -2.14 14.77
CA GLU A 214 14.94 -3.59 14.51
C GLU A 214 13.68 -4.33 14.96
N MET A 215 13.15 -3.94 16.12
CA MET A 215 11.94 -4.52 16.66
C MET A 215 10.73 -4.14 15.79
N LEU A 216 10.67 -2.89 15.33
CA LEU A 216 9.65 -2.43 14.40
C LEU A 216 9.74 -3.16 13.04
N ALA A 217 10.95 -3.36 12.49
CA ALA A 217 11.15 -4.15 11.28
C ALA A 217 10.67 -5.61 11.45
N ARG A 218 10.91 -6.23 12.62
CA ARG A 218 10.35 -7.57 12.92
C ARG A 218 8.83 -7.57 13.02
N ARG A 219 8.20 -6.47 13.46
CA ARG A 219 6.75 -6.32 13.57
C ARG A 219 6.08 -5.92 12.24
N TRP A 220 6.83 -5.41 11.26
CA TRP A 220 6.36 -5.21 9.88
C TRP A 220 5.92 -6.53 9.22
N GLN A 221 6.56 -7.65 9.57
CA GLN A 221 6.16 -8.99 9.14
C GLN A 221 5.20 -9.67 10.14
N HIS A 222 4.47 -8.93 10.98
CA HIS A 222 3.52 -9.56 11.90
C HIS A 222 2.29 -10.14 11.17
N HIS A 223 1.69 -11.20 11.73
CA HIS A 223 0.50 -11.84 11.15
C HIS A 223 -0.76 -10.99 11.34
N CYS A 224 -0.93 -10.33 12.48
CA CYS A 224 -1.98 -9.34 12.70
C CYS A 224 -1.71 -8.04 11.91
N LEU A 225 -2.75 -7.53 11.25
CA LEU A 225 -2.69 -6.38 10.34
C LEU A 225 -2.45 -5.08 11.11
N GLU A 226 -3.12 -4.90 12.25
CA GLU A 226 -3.12 -3.66 13.01
C GLU A 226 -1.78 -3.44 13.71
N VAL A 227 -1.16 -4.51 14.23
CA VAL A 227 0.22 -4.49 14.76
C VAL A 227 1.21 -4.15 13.65
N ARG A 228 0.97 -4.64 12.43
CA ARG A 228 1.81 -4.36 11.26
C ARG A 228 1.67 -2.91 10.83
N GLU A 229 0.46 -2.39 10.65
CA GLU A 229 0.22 -0.98 10.28
C GLU A 229 0.81 -0.02 11.33
N ALA A 230 0.69 -0.36 12.62
CA ALA A 230 1.35 0.36 13.70
C ALA A 230 2.88 0.33 13.57
N ALA A 231 3.47 -0.84 13.33
CA ALA A 231 4.91 -0.97 13.12
C ALA A 231 5.38 -0.21 11.87
N GLN A 232 4.57 -0.18 10.80
CA GLN A 232 4.86 0.56 9.58
C GLN A 232 4.93 2.07 9.86
N ALA A 233 3.89 2.63 10.48
CA ALA A 233 3.84 4.05 10.79
C ALA A 233 5.00 4.48 11.71
N LEU A 234 5.27 3.70 12.77
CA LEU A 234 6.36 3.98 13.72
C LEU A 234 7.74 3.88 13.05
N LEU A 235 7.97 2.85 12.22
CA LEU A 235 9.26 2.66 11.57
C LEU A 235 9.55 3.80 10.58
N LEU A 236 8.58 4.19 9.77
CA LEU A 236 8.74 5.28 8.81
C LEU A 236 8.97 6.62 9.51
N ALA A 237 8.26 6.89 10.61
CA ALA A 237 8.46 8.10 11.41
C ALA A 237 9.88 8.16 11.99
N GLU A 238 10.39 7.05 12.57
CA GLU A 238 11.73 7.00 13.14
C GLU A 238 12.83 7.07 12.07
N LEU A 239 12.68 6.37 10.94
CA LEU A 239 13.62 6.46 9.81
C LEU A 239 13.65 7.87 9.20
N GLY A 240 12.51 8.57 9.17
CA GLY A 240 12.44 9.98 8.79
C GLY A 240 13.26 10.86 9.73
N ARG A 241 13.12 10.65 11.05
CA ARG A 241 13.81 11.42 12.11
C ARG A 241 15.31 11.18 12.20
N LEU A 242 15.80 9.99 11.82
CA LEU A 242 17.24 9.67 11.80
C LEU A 242 18.02 10.46 10.74
N GLY A 243 17.33 10.98 9.72
CA GLY A 243 17.96 11.68 8.60
C GLY A 243 18.84 10.77 7.72
N PRO A 244 19.47 11.32 6.67
CA PRO A 244 20.23 10.52 5.70
C PRO A 244 21.46 9.85 6.32
N LYS A 245 22.17 10.53 7.24
CA LYS A 245 23.36 9.98 7.91
C LYS A 245 23.04 8.78 8.82
N GLY A 246 21.97 8.90 9.62
CA GLY A 246 21.53 7.80 10.49
C GLY A 246 21.02 6.60 9.68
N ARG A 247 20.29 6.86 8.58
CA ARG A 247 19.87 5.79 7.65
C ARG A 247 21.06 5.09 7.00
N LYS A 248 22.10 5.82 6.60
CA LYS A 248 23.33 5.23 6.04
C LYS A 248 24.04 4.33 7.06
N ALA A 249 24.17 4.77 8.32
CA ALA A 249 24.77 3.94 9.37
C ALA A 249 24.01 2.62 9.60
N LEU A 250 22.67 2.66 9.57
CA LEU A 250 21.84 1.45 9.64
C LEU A 250 22.03 0.54 8.42
N VAL A 251 22.14 1.13 7.22
CA VAL A 251 22.40 0.37 6.00
C VAL A 251 23.74 -0.36 6.11
N ASP A 252 24.79 0.33 6.55
CA ASP A 252 26.14 -0.23 6.68
C ASP A 252 26.19 -1.36 7.73
N SER A 253 25.46 -1.22 8.86
CA SER A 253 25.43 -2.24 9.91
C SER A 253 24.62 -3.49 9.53
N TRP A 254 23.55 -3.32 8.74
CA TRP A 254 22.62 -4.41 8.38
C TRP A 254 22.93 -5.08 7.03
N ALA A 255 23.72 -4.44 6.16
CA ALA A 255 24.11 -4.98 4.86
C ALA A 255 24.81 -6.36 4.96
N GLN A 256 25.62 -6.58 6.00
CA GLN A 256 26.33 -7.85 6.23
C GLN A 256 25.39 -9.05 6.48
N TYR A 257 24.15 -8.79 6.92
CA TYR A 257 23.16 -9.83 7.19
C TYR A 257 22.23 -10.07 5.99
N LEU A 258 22.42 -9.39 4.86
CA LEU A 258 21.60 -9.61 3.69
C LEU A 258 21.98 -10.96 3.04
N PRO A 259 21.03 -11.89 2.83
CA PRO A 259 21.31 -13.15 2.16
C PRO A 259 21.79 -12.91 0.72
N LEU A 260 22.89 -13.56 0.35
CA LEU A 260 23.39 -13.58 -1.01
C LEU A 260 22.61 -14.61 -1.82
N TYR A 261 21.53 -14.17 -2.49
CA TYR A 261 20.85 -14.98 -3.49
C TYR A 261 21.57 -14.80 -4.83
N THR A 262 22.59 -15.62 -5.09
CA THR A 262 23.15 -15.78 -6.43
C THR A 262 22.13 -16.52 -7.30
N HIS A 263 22.04 -16.18 -8.59
CA HIS A 263 21.05 -16.74 -9.53
C HIS A 263 21.15 -18.27 -9.78
N THR A 264 21.97 -18.97 -9.01
CA THR A 264 22.18 -20.41 -9.07
C THR A 264 22.64 -20.87 -7.68
N GLU A 265 21.71 -21.11 -6.75
CA GLU A 265 21.93 -22.11 -5.71
C GLU A 265 20.59 -22.53 -5.09
N SER A 266 20.22 -23.77 -5.40
CA SER A 266 19.36 -24.58 -4.56
C SER A 266 19.94 -24.65 -3.15
N ILE A 267 19.08 -24.62 -2.14
CA ILE A 267 19.46 -24.87 -0.74
C ILE A 267 20.18 -26.23 -0.67
N ASN A 268 21.51 -26.22 -0.65
CA ASN A 268 22.29 -27.40 -0.31
C ASN A 268 23.55 -27.05 0.49
N THR A 269 23.48 -27.43 1.76
CA THR A 269 24.53 -28.13 2.51
C THR A 269 25.98 -27.81 2.13
N LYS A 270 26.63 -26.92 2.89
CA LYS A 270 28.01 -27.16 3.28
C LYS A 270 28.03 -27.84 4.63
N SER A 271 27.97 -29.16 4.57
CA SER A 271 28.45 -30.06 5.61
C SER A 271 29.94 -29.81 5.77
N GLN A 272 30.35 -29.07 6.80
CA GLN A 272 31.70 -29.17 7.30
C GLN A 272 31.77 -30.47 8.11
N LYS A 273 32.57 -31.41 7.59
CA LYS A 273 33.08 -32.56 8.34
C LYS A 273 33.85 -32.02 9.55
N GLU A 274 33.43 -32.37 10.75
CA GLU A 274 34.34 -32.49 11.89
C GLU A 274 34.50 -33.98 12.25
N PRO A 275 35.72 -34.42 12.59
CA PRO A 275 35.96 -35.79 13.01
C PRO A 275 35.37 -36.04 14.40
N ALA A 276 34.86 -37.24 14.59
CA ALA A 276 34.27 -37.69 15.84
C ALA A 276 35.33 -37.77 16.95
N GLU A 277 35.14 -37.03 18.02
CA GLU A 277 35.70 -37.36 19.34
C GLU A 277 34.59 -37.36 20.40
N ASN A 278 34.47 -38.51 21.06
CA ASN A 278 33.62 -38.76 22.21
C ASN A 278 34.09 -37.92 23.40
N VAL A 279 33.23 -37.06 23.96
CA VAL A 279 33.29 -36.76 25.39
C VAL A 279 31.88 -36.68 25.98
N THR A 280 31.72 -37.48 27.03
CA THR A 280 30.57 -37.74 27.89
C THR A 280 29.97 -36.50 28.55
N ALA A 281 28.64 -36.49 28.64
CA ALA A 281 27.88 -35.53 29.41
C ALA A 281 28.04 -35.73 30.93
N THR A 282 28.24 -34.64 31.65
CA THR A 282 27.86 -34.49 33.06
C THR A 282 27.23 -33.10 33.27
N PRO A 283 26.11 -32.98 34.00
CA PRO A 283 25.48 -31.70 34.30
C PRO A 283 26.03 -31.16 35.62
N GLN A 284 26.51 -29.92 35.64
CA GLN A 284 26.69 -29.21 36.91
C GLN A 284 26.49 -27.71 36.73
N ALA A 285 25.83 -27.17 37.74
CA ALA A 285 25.18 -25.88 37.80
C ALA A 285 26.14 -24.74 38.17
N ASP A 286 25.61 -23.54 37.92
CA ASP A 286 25.92 -22.25 38.56
C ASP A 286 27.31 -21.65 38.37
N GLU A 287 27.34 -20.54 37.62
CA GLU A 287 27.75 -19.20 38.08
C GLU A 287 27.66 -18.23 36.88
N GLU A 288 26.47 -17.65 36.67
CA GLU A 288 26.27 -16.54 35.72
C GLU A 288 26.67 -15.22 36.41
N PHE A 289 27.81 -14.68 35.99
CA PHE A 289 28.20 -13.29 36.19
C PHE A 289 27.47 -12.38 35.19
N GLU A 290 27.09 -11.21 35.69
CA GLU A 290 26.56 -10.04 35.00
C GLU A 290 27.52 -9.51 33.93
N GLU A 291 27.00 -8.96 32.84
CA GLU A 291 27.51 -7.71 32.24
C GLU A 291 26.50 -7.17 31.21
N GLU A 292 25.85 -6.06 31.59
CA GLU A 292 25.24 -5.11 30.67
C GLU A 292 26.38 -4.39 29.94
N GLU A 293 26.69 -4.79 28.72
CA GLU A 293 27.57 -4.01 27.84
C GLU A 293 26.95 -3.76 26.47
N GLU A 294 27.18 -2.53 26.01
CA GLU A 294 26.85 -2.00 24.71
C GLU A 294 27.17 -2.98 23.58
N GLU A 295 26.26 -3.06 22.60
CA GLU A 295 26.28 -4.02 21.50
C GLU A 295 27.46 -3.77 20.54
N ILE A 296 28.66 -4.19 20.94
CA ILE A 296 29.79 -4.44 20.04
C ILE A 296 29.40 -5.67 19.21
N VAL A 297 29.52 -5.53 17.89
CA VAL A 297 29.15 -6.51 16.85
C VAL A 297 29.73 -7.91 17.17
N ARG A 298 28.96 -8.74 17.88
CA ARG A 298 29.25 -10.18 18.06
C ARG A 298 28.66 -10.97 16.89
N ALA A 299 29.44 -11.94 16.39
CA ALA A 299 28.96 -12.94 15.43
C ALA A 299 27.75 -13.70 16.01
N PRO A 300 26.75 -14.06 15.18
CA PRO A 300 25.54 -14.71 15.68
C PRO A 300 25.88 -16.06 16.35
N SER A 301 25.42 -16.21 17.59
CA SER A 301 25.72 -17.35 18.47
C SER A 301 25.02 -18.65 18.03
N SER A 302 24.02 -18.55 17.14
CA SER A 302 23.29 -19.71 16.60
C SER A 302 22.75 -19.47 15.18
N LEU A 303 22.51 -20.56 14.45
CA LEU A 303 21.91 -20.55 13.11
C LEU A 303 20.47 -19.97 13.11
N ALA A 304 19.75 -20.11 14.22
CA ALA A 304 18.43 -19.50 14.41
C ALA A 304 18.52 -17.98 14.56
N GLU A 305 19.52 -17.48 15.29
CA GLU A 305 19.78 -16.05 15.45
C GLU A 305 20.20 -15.41 14.12
N LEU A 306 21.07 -16.08 13.35
CA LEU A 306 21.46 -15.63 12.02
C LEU A 306 20.24 -15.50 11.08
N LYS A 307 19.36 -16.51 11.03
CA LYS A 307 18.12 -16.44 10.24
C LYS A 307 17.22 -15.28 10.67
N ARG A 308 17.11 -15.03 11.98
CA ARG A 308 16.34 -13.89 12.51
C ARG A 308 16.96 -12.55 12.09
N LYS A 309 18.28 -12.42 12.13
CA LYS A 309 19.00 -11.24 11.64
C LYS A 309 18.81 -11.06 10.14
N GLN A 310 18.92 -12.13 9.33
CA GLN A 310 18.68 -12.08 7.88
C GLN A 310 17.27 -11.60 7.51
N THR A 311 16.22 -12.16 8.14
CA THR A 311 14.84 -11.73 7.87
C THR A 311 14.59 -10.27 8.25
N THR A 312 15.18 -9.83 9.37
CA THR A 312 15.11 -8.43 9.80
C THR A 312 15.85 -7.52 8.82
N ALA A 313 17.02 -7.95 8.32
CA ALA A 313 17.82 -7.20 7.35
C ALA A 313 17.08 -7.00 6.02
N VAL A 314 16.45 -8.05 5.48
CA VAL A 314 15.68 -7.96 4.23
C VAL A 314 14.55 -6.93 4.34
N VAL A 315 13.81 -6.96 5.45
CA VAL A 315 12.71 -6.00 5.68
C VAL A 315 13.25 -4.59 5.90
N LEU A 316 14.25 -4.41 6.77
CA LEU A 316 14.77 -3.08 7.12
C LEU A 316 15.41 -2.39 5.91
N LEU A 317 16.28 -3.09 5.18
CA LEU A 317 16.92 -2.55 3.97
C LEU A 317 15.90 -2.34 2.84
N GLY A 318 14.89 -3.21 2.74
CA GLY A 318 13.78 -3.04 1.82
C GLY A 318 12.94 -1.79 2.13
N VAL A 319 12.64 -1.51 3.41
CA VAL A 319 11.92 -0.28 3.81
C VAL A 319 12.76 0.97 3.51
N ILE A 320 14.04 0.96 3.91
CA ILE A 320 14.94 2.10 3.65
C ILE A 320 15.06 2.37 2.15
N GLY A 321 15.20 1.33 1.33
CA GLY A 321 15.29 1.49 -0.12
C GLY A 321 14.00 1.92 -0.78
N ALA A 322 12.86 1.36 -0.36
CA ALA A 322 11.57 1.69 -0.94
C ALA A 322 11.14 3.14 -0.69
N GLU A 323 11.38 3.65 0.52
CA GLU A 323 10.84 4.94 0.97
C GLU A 323 11.88 6.06 0.95
N PHE A 324 13.17 5.75 1.15
CA PHE A 324 14.25 6.74 1.27
C PHE A 324 15.42 6.51 0.29
N GLY A 325 15.31 5.56 -0.64
CA GLY A 325 16.40 5.21 -1.56
C GLY A 325 16.87 6.38 -2.44
N GLN A 326 15.99 7.35 -2.73
CA GLN A 326 16.31 8.55 -3.50
C GLN A 326 17.01 9.65 -2.68
N ASP A 327 16.81 9.71 -1.37
CA ASP A 327 17.42 10.75 -0.52
C ASP A 327 18.90 10.46 -0.28
N ILE A 328 19.25 9.18 -0.12
CA ILE A 328 20.62 8.71 0.14
C ILE A 328 21.55 9.07 -1.02
N THR A 329 21.03 9.14 -2.25
CA THR A 329 21.81 9.40 -3.46
C THR A 329 22.10 10.89 -3.67
N SER A 330 21.23 11.77 -3.17
CA SER A 330 21.30 13.22 -3.42
C SER A 330 22.44 13.94 -2.68
N GLU A 331 22.76 13.57 -1.43
CA GLU A 331 23.87 14.18 -0.68
C GLU A 331 25.25 13.76 -1.22
N GLY A 332 25.38 12.55 -1.80
CA GLY A 332 26.62 12.11 -2.45
C GLY A 332 26.98 12.94 -3.69
N ALA A 333 25.98 13.47 -4.39
CA ALA A 333 26.16 14.33 -5.56
C ALA A 333 26.31 15.82 -5.22
N ALA A 334 25.77 16.29 -4.08
CA ALA A 334 25.85 17.69 -3.66
C ALA A 334 27.29 18.12 -3.30
N GLY A 335 28.14 17.18 -2.86
CA GLY A 335 29.55 17.44 -2.56
C GLY A 335 30.42 17.74 -3.80
N ASN A 336 29.94 17.47 -5.02
CA ASN A 336 30.74 17.60 -6.25
C ASN A 336 30.15 18.57 -7.29
N LYS A 337 29.11 19.34 -6.92
CA LYS A 337 28.42 20.28 -7.83
C LYS A 337 29.10 21.65 -7.91
N ARG A 338 30.42 21.67 -8.07
CA ARG A 338 31.19 22.82 -8.60
C ARG A 338 32.06 22.35 -9.75
N ARG A 339 31.45 22.07 -10.91
CA ARG A 339 31.96 22.42 -12.25
C ARG A 339 31.10 21.78 -13.37
N LYS A 340 30.88 22.60 -14.40
CA LYS A 340 30.30 22.36 -15.73
C LYS A 340 28.77 22.33 -15.87
N GLU A 341 28.25 23.52 -16.18
CA GLU A 341 27.08 23.72 -17.04
C GLU A 341 27.37 23.25 -18.47
N GLY A 342 26.35 22.68 -19.12
CA GLY A 342 26.32 22.41 -20.56
C GLY A 342 26.00 20.96 -20.92
N ASP A 343 24.73 20.58 -20.80
CA ASP A 343 23.91 19.89 -21.83
C ASP A 343 22.75 19.13 -21.15
N SER A 344 21.54 19.66 -21.30
CA SER A 344 20.32 19.12 -20.71
C SER A 344 19.69 18.13 -21.68
N ARG A 345 19.97 16.84 -21.48
CA ARG A 345 19.12 15.76 -21.97
C ARG A 345 18.61 14.96 -20.79
N LYS A 346 17.28 15.00 -20.60
CA LYS A 346 16.52 14.27 -19.57
C LYS A 346 16.80 12.76 -19.69
N SER A 347 17.68 12.27 -18.83
CA SER A 347 17.87 10.84 -18.53
C SER A 347 17.25 10.59 -17.16
N SER A 348 16.13 9.88 -17.12
CA SER A 348 15.38 9.53 -15.91
C SER A 348 15.86 8.22 -15.29
N VAL A 349 17.16 7.90 -15.39
CA VAL A 349 17.72 6.68 -14.82
C VAL A 349 18.08 6.93 -13.36
N VAL A 350 17.31 6.32 -12.47
CA VAL A 350 17.51 6.34 -11.01
C VAL A 350 18.77 5.54 -10.66
N GLU A 351 19.85 6.21 -10.27
CA GLU A 351 21.04 5.57 -9.70
C GLU A 351 20.84 5.34 -8.19
N GLY A 352 20.72 4.08 -7.76
CA GLY A 352 20.41 3.70 -6.37
C GLY A 352 21.60 3.69 -5.41
N PHE A 353 21.40 4.24 -4.20
CA PHE A 353 22.22 4.11 -2.97
C PHE A 353 23.70 4.63 -2.93
N ALA A 354 24.17 5.57 -3.76
CA ALA A 354 25.63 5.89 -3.89
C ALA A 354 26.30 6.61 -2.66
N LEU A 355 27.60 6.42 -2.31
CA LEU A 355 28.82 6.03 -3.07
C LEU A 355 29.68 4.91 -2.44
N SER A 356 30.39 4.21 -3.35
CA SER A 356 31.48 3.21 -3.23
C SER A 356 31.16 1.89 -2.51
N SER A 357 30.54 0.96 -3.24
CA SER A 357 30.18 -0.47 -2.93
C SER A 357 28.67 -0.76 -2.89
N SER A 358 27.84 0.27 -2.77
CA SER A 358 26.40 0.21 -2.52
C SER A 358 25.49 -0.03 -3.74
N ASN A 359 25.99 0.06 -4.98
CA ASN A 359 25.26 -0.41 -6.17
C ASN A 359 24.94 -1.91 -6.11
N ASN A 360 25.71 -2.67 -5.31
CA ASN A 360 25.41 -4.07 -5.06
C ASN A 360 24.22 -4.22 -4.10
N LEU A 361 24.03 -3.30 -3.15
CA LEU A 361 23.04 -3.49 -2.10
C LEU A 361 21.60 -3.37 -2.62
N ALA A 362 21.30 -2.32 -3.40
CA ALA A 362 19.98 -2.15 -4.00
C ALA A 362 19.59 -3.37 -4.86
N ARG A 363 20.55 -3.86 -5.65
CA ARG A 363 20.42 -5.07 -6.45
C ARG A 363 20.23 -6.32 -5.59
N LEU A 364 21.04 -6.52 -4.54
CA LEU A 364 20.94 -7.68 -3.65
C LEU A 364 19.61 -7.68 -2.88
N THR A 365 19.14 -6.51 -2.44
CA THR A 365 17.84 -6.36 -1.78
C THR A 365 16.72 -6.67 -2.77
N ALA A 366 16.75 -6.11 -3.98
CA ALA A 366 15.77 -6.44 -5.03
C ALA A 366 15.75 -7.94 -5.36
N LEU A 367 16.93 -8.58 -5.51
CA LEU A 367 17.05 -10.02 -5.73
C LEU A 367 16.48 -10.84 -4.56
N ALA A 368 16.74 -10.43 -3.32
CA ALA A 368 16.19 -11.09 -2.13
C ALA A 368 14.66 -11.00 -2.08
N LEU A 369 14.11 -9.83 -2.36
CA LEU A 369 12.67 -9.61 -2.40
C LEU A 369 12.01 -10.43 -3.53
N THR A 370 12.58 -10.41 -4.73
CA THR A 370 12.09 -11.19 -5.88
C THR A 370 12.22 -12.69 -5.66
N HIS A 371 13.30 -13.17 -5.04
CA HIS A 371 13.44 -14.58 -4.69
C HIS A 371 12.36 -15.02 -3.69
N LEU A 372 12.03 -14.20 -2.69
CA LEU A 372 10.94 -14.51 -1.75
C LEU A 372 9.56 -14.53 -2.44
N LEU A 373 9.35 -13.72 -3.47
CA LEU A 373 8.14 -13.76 -4.29
C LEU A 373 8.07 -15.03 -5.14
N LEU A 374 9.13 -15.35 -5.90
CA LEU A 374 9.11 -16.37 -6.95
C LEU A 374 9.44 -17.79 -6.47
N ALA A 375 10.11 -17.96 -5.33
CA ALA A 375 10.52 -19.28 -4.86
C ALA A 375 9.28 -20.17 -4.60
N PRO A 376 9.26 -21.44 -5.05
CA PRO A 376 8.14 -22.34 -4.78
C PRO A 376 7.98 -22.57 -3.27
N GLY A 377 6.75 -22.89 -2.84
CA GLY A 377 6.49 -23.27 -1.45
C GLY A 377 7.23 -24.56 -1.10
N THR A 378 8.02 -24.54 -0.04
CA THR A 378 8.69 -25.73 0.51
C THR A 378 8.23 -25.95 1.95
N PRO A 379 8.37 -27.16 2.52
CA PRO A 379 8.05 -27.38 3.94
C PRO A 379 8.88 -26.50 4.89
N ARG A 380 10.05 -26.01 4.45
CA ARG A 380 10.89 -25.06 5.21
C ARG A 380 10.48 -23.60 5.02
N LEU A 381 9.85 -23.27 3.90
CA LEU A 381 9.34 -21.92 3.59
C LEU A 381 7.99 -22.05 2.86
N PRO A 382 6.87 -22.11 3.61
CA PRO A 382 5.53 -22.17 3.03
C PRO A 382 5.25 -21.03 2.05
N ALA A 383 4.29 -21.23 1.15
CA ALA A 383 3.91 -20.24 0.14
C ALA A 383 3.37 -18.93 0.76
N HIS A 384 2.65 -19.03 1.88
CA HIS A 384 2.04 -17.89 2.56
C HIS A 384 2.69 -17.65 3.93
N THR A 385 3.88 -17.06 3.93
CA THR A 385 4.56 -16.65 5.16
C THR A 385 4.55 -15.13 5.32
N PRO A 386 4.61 -14.61 6.56
CA PRO A 386 4.64 -13.17 6.77
C PRO A 386 5.86 -12.46 6.16
N LEU A 387 6.99 -13.17 6.03
CA LEU A 387 8.18 -12.67 5.35
C LEU A 387 7.94 -12.48 3.84
N ARG A 388 7.37 -13.48 3.16
CA ARG A 388 7.02 -13.37 1.73
C ARG A 388 6.03 -12.23 1.50
N ARG A 389 5.04 -12.10 2.38
CA ARG A 389 4.08 -11.00 2.34
C ARG A 389 4.75 -9.64 2.52
N ALA A 390 5.67 -9.51 3.48
CA ALA A 390 6.44 -8.27 3.65
C ALA A 390 7.29 -7.96 2.41
N ALA A 391 7.88 -8.98 1.77
CA ALA A 391 8.62 -8.79 0.54
C ALA A 391 7.73 -8.29 -0.62
N VAL A 392 6.51 -8.83 -0.76
CA VAL A 392 5.51 -8.37 -1.73
C VAL A 392 5.12 -6.90 -1.51
N ASP A 393 4.85 -6.51 -0.26
CA ASP A 393 4.55 -5.12 0.11
C ASP A 393 5.70 -4.16 -0.27
N LEU A 394 6.95 -4.54 0.04
CA LEU A 394 8.14 -3.73 -0.24
C LEU A 394 8.50 -3.66 -1.73
N LEU A 395 8.22 -4.71 -2.52
CA LEU A 395 8.32 -4.68 -3.98
C LEU A 395 7.34 -3.67 -4.57
N GLY A 396 6.10 -3.63 -4.07
CA GLY A 396 5.08 -2.68 -4.49
C GLY A 396 5.45 -1.23 -4.19
N ARG A 397 5.83 -0.96 -2.93
CA ARG A 397 6.18 0.40 -2.46
C ARG A 397 7.42 0.96 -3.14
N GLY A 398 8.47 0.15 -3.29
CA GLY A 398 9.76 0.58 -3.81
C GLY A 398 9.99 0.33 -5.29
N PHE A 399 8.95 -0.01 -6.06
CA PHE A 399 9.10 -0.48 -7.46
C PHE A 399 10.01 0.42 -8.29
N THR A 400 9.87 1.74 -8.20
CA THR A 400 10.67 2.71 -8.99
C THR A 400 12.17 2.67 -8.66
N VAL A 401 12.53 2.27 -7.44
CA VAL A 401 13.92 2.10 -6.97
C VAL A 401 14.46 0.73 -7.41
N TRP A 402 13.62 -0.30 -7.38
CA TRP A 402 14.02 -1.67 -7.68
C TRP A 402 14.05 -1.98 -9.18
N GLU A 403 13.21 -1.31 -9.98
CA GLU A 403 12.95 -1.61 -11.39
C GLU A 403 14.21 -1.85 -12.26
N PRO A 404 15.31 -1.07 -12.16
CA PRO A 404 16.52 -1.33 -12.96
C PRO A 404 17.15 -2.71 -12.71
N TYR A 405 16.83 -3.36 -11.58
CA TYR A 405 17.36 -4.64 -11.14
C TYR A 405 16.32 -5.77 -11.16
N LEU A 406 15.09 -5.49 -11.61
CA LEU A 406 13.99 -6.44 -11.62
C LEU A 406 13.70 -6.94 -13.03
N ASP A 407 13.37 -8.23 -13.14
CA ASP A 407 12.57 -8.70 -14.25
C ASP A 407 11.09 -8.39 -13.98
N VAL A 408 10.61 -7.30 -14.56
CA VAL A 408 9.24 -6.79 -14.36
C VAL A 408 8.19 -7.83 -14.80
N SER A 409 8.46 -8.61 -15.86
CA SER A 409 7.55 -9.67 -16.32
C SER A 409 7.38 -10.73 -15.24
N HIS A 410 8.47 -11.25 -14.69
CA HIS A 410 8.40 -12.28 -13.65
C HIS A 410 7.74 -11.79 -12.37
N VAL A 411 8.04 -10.55 -11.94
CA VAL A 411 7.42 -9.97 -10.75
C VAL A 411 5.90 -9.82 -10.94
N LEU A 412 5.46 -9.23 -12.05
CA LEU A 412 4.03 -9.05 -12.31
C LEU A 412 3.29 -10.39 -12.43
N LEU A 413 3.86 -11.38 -13.11
CA LEU A 413 3.26 -12.71 -13.22
C LEU A 413 3.20 -13.43 -11.85
N GLY A 414 4.25 -13.33 -11.03
CA GLY A 414 4.24 -13.89 -9.67
C GLY A 414 3.18 -13.24 -8.78
N LEU A 415 3.01 -11.92 -8.87
CA LEU A 415 1.94 -11.21 -8.17
C LEU A 415 0.55 -11.61 -8.67
N LEU A 416 0.36 -11.78 -9.98
CA LEU A 416 -0.91 -12.23 -10.56
C LEU A 416 -1.26 -13.66 -10.15
N GLU A 417 -0.26 -14.55 -10.06
CA GLU A 417 -0.44 -15.91 -9.56
C GLU A 417 -0.94 -15.91 -8.11
N MET A 418 -0.39 -15.05 -7.25
CA MET A 418 -0.86 -14.86 -5.87
C MET A 418 -2.29 -14.28 -5.78
N CYS A 419 -2.73 -13.56 -6.81
CA CYS A 419 -4.08 -13.00 -6.87
C CYS A 419 -5.11 -13.95 -7.53
N SER A 420 -4.71 -15.15 -7.96
CA SER A 420 -5.56 -16.06 -8.74
C SER A 420 -6.89 -16.48 -8.08
N ASP A 421 -6.93 -16.55 -6.74
CA ASP A 421 -8.15 -16.89 -5.99
C ASP A 421 -8.74 -15.67 -5.24
N ALA A 422 -8.41 -14.45 -5.66
CA ALA A 422 -8.86 -13.21 -5.02
C ALA A 422 -10.38 -13.15 -4.85
N ASP A 423 -11.13 -13.53 -5.89
CA ASP A 423 -12.61 -13.48 -5.89
C ASP A 423 -13.24 -14.51 -4.94
N LYS A 424 -12.55 -15.61 -4.64
CA LYS A 424 -13.03 -16.65 -3.70
C LYS A 424 -12.69 -16.32 -2.26
N LEU A 425 -11.51 -15.76 -2.03
CA LEU A 425 -10.94 -15.54 -0.70
C LEU A 425 -11.29 -14.18 -0.11
N LEU A 426 -11.57 -13.18 -0.95
CA LEU A 426 -11.87 -11.81 -0.54
C LEU A 426 -13.09 -11.27 -1.30
N PRO A 427 -14.32 -11.63 -0.89
CA PRO A 427 -15.55 -11.10 -1.50
C PRO A 427 -15.66 -9.57 -1.37
N SER A 428 -15.06 -8.99 -0.32
CA SER A 428 -14.99 -7.54 -0.11
C SER A 428 -13.70 -7.15 0.63
N MET A 429 -13.25 -5.90 0.45
CA MET A 429 -12.11 -5.34 1.20
C MET A 429 -12.41 -5.13 2.70
N SER A 430 -13.67 -5.33 3.10
CA SER A 430 -14.16 -5.29 4.48
C SER A 430 -14.39 -6.69 5.07
N TYR A 431 -13.88 -7.75 4.43
CA TYR A 431 -14.01 -9.12 4.92
C TYR A 431 -13.38 -9.26 6.31
N GLY A 432 -14.11 -9.90 7.23
CA GLY A 432 -13.86 -9.90 8.67
C GLY A 432 -12.44 -10.36 9.03
N LEU A 433 -11.77 -9.55 9.84
CA LEU A 433 -10.54 -9.93 10.51
C LEU A 433 -10.87 -11.02 11.56
N PRO A 434 -9.98 -12.01 11.79
CA PRO A 434 -8.65 -12.18 11.21
C PRO A 434 -8.67 -12.83 9.82
N LEU A 435 -7.79 -12.34 8.92
CA LEU A 435 -7.59 -12.92 7.60
C LEU A 435 -6.78 -14.22 7.68
N THR A 436 -7.09 -15.19 6.82
CA THR A 436 -6.21 -16.34 6.61
C THR A 436 -4.88 -15.89 5.99
N PRO A 437 -3.75 -16.58 6.23
CA PRO A 437 -2.46 -16.20 5.64
C PRO A 437 -2.49 -16.08 4.11
N GLN A 438 -3.31 -16.90 3.44
CA GLN A 438 -3.52 -16.85 2.00
C GLN A 438 -4.31 -15.61 1.58
N ALA A 439 -5.42 -15.28 2.28
CA ALA A 439 -6.21 -14.08 2.00
C ALA A 439 -5.39 -12.79 2.24
N ASP A 440 -4.59 -12.73 3.31
CA ASP A 440 -3.71 -11.60 3.61
C ASP A 440 -2.59 -11.43 2.56
N SER A 441 -2.00 -12.55 2.11
CA SER A 441 -1.02 -12.54 1.01
C SER A 441 -1.64 -12.04 -0.29
N CYS A 442 -2.86 -12.48 -0.61
CA CYS A 442 -3.61 -12.05 -1.78
C CYS A 442 -3.93 -10.54 -1.74
N ARG A 443 -4.45 -10.05 -0.59
CA ARG A 443 -4.71 -8.62 -0.38
C ARG A 443 -3.45 -7.78 -0.56
N THR A 444 -2.32 -8.24 -0.02
CA THR A 444 -1.03 -7.54 -0.15
C THR A 444 -0.53 -7.55 -1.60
N ALA A 445 -0.67 -8.66 -2.33
CA ALA A 445 -0.30 -8.75 -3.74
C ALA A 445 -1.15 -7.83 -4.63
N ARG A 446 -2.47 -7.75 -4.39
CA ARG A 446 -3.37 -6.80 -5.07
C ARG A 446 -2.95 -5.36 -4.84
N HIS A 447 -2.59 -5.03 -3.59
CA HIS A 447 -2.09 -3.70 -3.25
C HIS A 447 -0.76 -3.40 -3.95
N ALA A 448 0.19 -4.34 -3.95
CA ALA A 448 1.47 -4.19 -4.62
C ALA A 448 1.32 -4.01 -6.15
N LEU A 449 0.44 -4.79 -6.81
CA LEU A 449 0.11 -4.62 -8.23
C LEU A 449 -0.44 -3.22 -8.52
N THR A 450 -1.30 -2.72 -7.64
CA THR A 450 -1.87 -1.37 -7.76
C THR A 450 -0.77 -0.31 -7.67
N LEU A 451 0.12 -0.42 -6.67
CA LEU A 451 1.25 0.50 -6.51
C LEU A 451 2.16 0.50 -7.75
N ILE A 452 2.55 -0.69 -8.24
CA ILE A 452 3.41 -0.83 -9.43
C ILE A 452 2.74 -0.20 -10.66
N ALA A 453 1.47 -0.53 -10.91
CA ALA A 453 0.71 0.01 -12.04
C ALA A 453 0.64 1.54 -11.99
N THR A 454 0.36 2.13 -10.83
CA THR A 454 0.27 3.59 -10.67
C THR A 454 1.64 4.29 -10.66
N ALA A 455 2.71 3.61 -10.27
CA ALA A 455 4.03 4.20 -10.20
C ALA A 455 4.70 4.31 -11.58
N ARG A 456 4.55 3.30 -12.45
CA ARG A 456 5.00 3.32 -13.86
C ARG A 456 3.99 2.62 -14.78
N PRO A 457 2.91 3.33 -15.19
CA PRO A 457 1.87 2.75 -16.05
C PRO A 457 2.39 2.19 -17.36
N ALA A 458 3.30 2.92 -18.03
CA ALA A 458 3.87 2.48 -19.29
C ALA A 458 4.63 1.15 -19.16
N ALA A 459 5.41 0.96 -18.08
CA ALA A 459 6.12 -0.29 -17.82
C ALA A 459 5.14 -1.44 -17.55
N PHE A 460 4.08 -1.19 -16.78
CA PHE A 460 3.02 -2.16 -16.52
C PHE A 460 2.30 -2.60 -17.81
N ILE A 461 1.78 -1.63 -18.58
CA ILE A 461 1.01 -1.88 -19.81
C ILE A 461 1.87 -2.60 -20.85
N THR A 462 3.06 -2.09 -21.16
CA THR A 462 3.93 -2.70 -22.20
C THR A 462 4.39 -4.11 -21.81
N THR A 463 4.63 -4.35 -20.53
CA THR A 463 4.99 -5.69 -20.02
C THR A 463 3.81 -6.65 -20.15
N MET A 464 2.60 -6.24 -19.72
CA MET A 464 1.40 -7.06 -19.87
C MET A 464 1.06 -7.34 -21.33
N ALA A 465 1.16 -6.35 -22.21
CA ALA A 465 0.94 -6.54 -23.65
C ALA A 465 1.96 -7.52 -24.26
N ARG A 466 3.23 -7.45 -23.83
CA ARG A 466 4.27 -8.41 -24.25
C ARG A 466 3.96 -9.84 -23.78
N GLU A 467 3.47 -10.01 -22.56
CA GLU A 467 3.03 -11.32 -22.05
C GLU A 467 1.80 -11.85 -22.81
N VAL A 468 0.83 -10.99 -23.11
CA VAL A 468 -0.35 -11.34 -23.93
C VAL A 468 0.08 -11.80 -25.33
N ALA A 469 1.00 -11.07 -25.98
CA ALA A 469 1.54 -11.45 -27.28
C ALA A 469 2.27 -12.80 -27.23
N ARG A 470 3.06 -13.04 -26.17
CA ARG A 470 3.73 -14.32 -25.94
C ARG A 470 2.72 -15.46 -25.73
N CYS A 471 1.64 -15.22 -25.00
CA CYS A 471 0.56 -16.17 -24.79
C CYS A 471 -0.17 -16.51 -26.10
N ALA A 472 -0.48 -15.50 -26.92
CA ALA A 472 -1.11 -15.70 -28.22
C ALA A 472 -0.22 -16.51 -29.18
N ALA A 473 1.10 -16.30 -29.15
CA ALA A 473 2.05 -17.12 -29.91
C ALA A 473 2.14 -18.56 -29.40
N ALA A 474 2.16 -18.76 -28.07
CA ALA A 474 2.21 -20.08 -27.45
C ALA A 474 0.94 -20.93 -27.71
N GLN A 475 -0.23 -20.29 -27.81
CA GLN A 475 -1.48 -20.97 -28.19
C GLN A 475 -1.41 -21.56 -29.60
N GLN A 476 -0.67 -20.94 -30.52
CA GLN A 476 -0.48 -21.45 -31.87
C GLN A 476 0.51 -22.63 -31.92
N SER A 477 1.45 -22.70 -30.98
CA SER A 477 2.47 -23.76 -30.91
C SER A 477 2.08 -24.94 -30.00
N GLY A 478 0.94 -24.88 -29.29
CA GLY A 478 0.37 -26.00 -28.53
C GLY A 478 1.03 -26.31 -27.19
N GLN A 479 1.89 -25.44 -26.65
CA GLN A 479 2.57 -25.62 -25.36
C GLN A 479 2.13 -24.55 -24.36
N PRO A 480 1.35 -24.88 -23.31
CA PRO A 480 0.97 -23.90 -22.29
C PRO A 480 2.16 -23.56 -21.38
N SER A 481 2.64 -22.31 -21.47
CA SER A 481 3.67 -21.77 -20.57
C SER A 481 3.10 -21.50 -19.16
N PRO A 482 3.87 -21.63 -18.07
CA PRO A 482 3.44 -21.21 -16.74
C PRO A 482 3.01 -19.73 -16.69
N ALA A 483 3.62 -18.86 -17.51
CA ALA A 483 3.22 -17.46 -17.66
C ALA A 483 1.76 -17.31 -18.17
N TYR A 484 1.34 -18.21 -19.08
CA TYR A 484 -0.03 -18.24 -19.60
C TYR A 484 -1.04 -18.59 -18.51
N LEU A 485 -0.71 -19.54 -17.64
CA LEU A 485 -1.61 -19.94 -16.55
C LEU A 485 -1.78 -18.82 -15.51
N ALA A 486 -0.70 -18.12 -15.17
CA ALA A 486 -0.74 -16.98 -14.25
C ALA A 486 -1.60 -15.84 -14.81
N LEU A 487 -1.42 -15.48 -16.09
CA LEU A 487 -2.21 -14.45 -16.74
C LEU A 487 -3.70 -14.83 -16.87
N GLN A 488 -3.98 -16.09 -17.22
CA GLN A 488 -5.35 -16.60 -17.35
C GLN A 488 -6.09 -16.56 -16.01
N LYS A 489 -5.41 -16.94 -14.92
CA LYS A 489 -5.97 -16.88 -13.57
C LYS A 489 -6.13 -15.44 -13.06
N GLY A 490 -5.17 -14.57 -13.39
CA GLY A 490 -5.14 -13.16 -12.96
C GLY A 490 -5.93 -12.18 -13.83
N ARG A 491 -6.68 -12.64 -14.84
CA ARG A 491 -7.35 -11.76 -15.84
C ARG A 491 -8.26 -10.70 -15.24
N ALA A 492 -8.98 -11.03 -14.15
CA ALA A 492 -9.85 -10.07 -13.46
C ALA A 492 -9.02 -8.93 -12.86
N GLU A 493 -7.85 -9.25 -12.30
CA GLU A 493 -6.97 -8.28 -11.65
C GLU A 493 -6.27 -7.39 -12.65
N VAL A 494 -5.89 -7.93 -13.80
CA VAL A 494 -5.37 -7.15 -14.92
C VAL A 494 -6.41 -6.16 -15.41
N LEU A 495 -7.67 -6.58 -15.63
CA LEU A 495 -8.75 -5.69 -16.06
C LEU A 495 -9.04 -4.59 -15.02
N ARG A 496 -9.08 -4.93 -13.73
CA ARG A 496 -9.23 -3.93 -12.64
C ARG A 496 -8.06 -2.94 -12.61
N GLY A 497 -6.84 -3.41 -12.85
CA GLY A 497 -5.66 -2.55 -12.96
C GLY A 497 -5.74 -1.58 -14.13
N ILE A 498 -6.14 -2.06 -15.31
CA ILE A 498 -6.33 -1.22 -16.50
C ILE A 498 -7.46 -0.20 -16.30
N GLU A 499 -8.58 -0.61 -15.70
CA GLU A 499 -9.68 0.31 -15.37
C GLU A 499 -9.23 1.43 -14.42
N LEU A 500 -8.46 1.08 -13.37
CA LEU A 500 -7.86 2.06 -12.46
C LEU A 500 -6.94 3.05 -13.20
N LEU A 501 -6.11 2.56 -14.13
CA LEU A 501 -5.22 3.42 -14.91
C LEU A 501 -6.00 4.36 -15.84
N ILE A 502 -7.10 3.89 -16.44
CA ILE A 502 -7.97 4.75 -17.26
C ILE A 502 -8.58 5.87 -16.41
N ASP A 503 -9.00 5.56 -15.18
CA ASP A 503 -9.63 6.52 -14.28
C ASP A 503 -8.64 7.52 -13.65
N ARG A 504 -7.42 7.07 -13.31
CA ARG A 504 -6.41 7.89 -12.61
C ARG A 504 -5.40 8.55 -13.54
N MET A 505 -5.07 7.92 -14.66
CA MET A 505 -3.91 8.25 -15.50
C MET A 505 -4.26 8.26 -16.99
N HIS A 506 -5.36 8.92 -17.33
CA HIS A 506 -5.95 8.96 -18.67
C HIS A 506 -4.96 9.27 -19.81
N ASN A 507 -4.05 10.23 -19.62
CA ASN A 507 -3.12 10.65 -20.67
C ASN A 507 -2.05 9.59 -20.97
N GLU A 508 -1.49 8.94 -19.94
CA GLU A 508 -0.49 7.89 -20.15
C GLU A 508 -1.08 6.66 -20.84
N VAL A 509 -2.32 6.31 -20.49
CA VAL A 509 -3.06 5.22 -21.15
C VAL A 509 -3.37 5.57 -22.61
N ALA A 510 -3.66 6.83 -22.92
CA ALA A 510 -3.94 7.28 -24.29
C ALA A 510 -2.74 7.05 -25.24
N GLU A 511 -1.51 7.13 -24.74
CA GLU A 511 -0.31 6.90 -25.54
C GLU A 511 -0.12 5.42 -25.92
N LEU A 512 -0.64 4.50 -25.09
CA LEU A 512 -0.49 3.05 -25.21
C LEU A 512 -1.83 2.33 -25.47
N LEU A 513 -2.75 3.01 -26.15
CA LEU A 513 -4.14 2.57 -26.32
C LEU A 513 -4.27 1.25 -27.08
N VAL A 514 -3.35 0.96 -28.01
CA VAL A 514 -3.35 -0.29 -28.79
C VAL A 514 -2.96 -1.48 -27.89
N GLU A 515 -1.89 -1.32 -27.11
CA GLU A 515 -1.42 -2.30 -26.14
C GLU A 515 -2.48 -2.57 -25.07
N VAL A 516 -3.16 -1.52 -24.60
CA VAL A 516 -4.28 -1.63 -23.65
C VAL A 516 -5.44 -2.41 -24.27
N MET A 517 -5.77 -2.16 -25.53
CA MET A 517 -6.81 -2.92 -26.23
C MET A 517 -6.43 -4.39 -26.38
N ASP A 518 -5.18 -4.70 -26.73
CA ASP A 518 -4.69 -6.09 -26.82
C ASP A 518 -4.87 -6.83 -25.49
N ILE A 519 -4.53 -6.18 -24.38
CA ILE A 519 -4.72 -6.72 -23.02
C ILE A 519 -6.20 -6.96 -22.73
N ILE A 520 -7.06 -5.95 -22.98
CA ILE A 520 -8.51 -6.05 -22.72
C ILE A 520 -9.11 -7.21 -23.53
N LEU A 521 -8.82 -7.29 -24.83
CA LEU A 521 -9.35 -8.33 -25.71
C LEU A 521 -8.89 -9.74 -25.32
N HIS A 522 -7.70 -9.86 -24.72
CA HIS A 522 -7.20 -11.13 -24.20
C HIS A 522 -7.88 -11.53 -22.87
N CYS A 523 -8.03 -10.59 -21.94
CA CYS A 523 -8.53 -10.88 -20.59
C CYS A 523 -10.06 -10.96 -20.50
N VAL A 524 -10.78 -10.29 -21.38
CA VAL A 524 -12.25 -10.30 -21.44
C VAL A 524 -12.80 -11.62 -21.98
N ASP A 525 -13.96 -12.04 -21.48
CA ASP A 525 -14.69 -13.17 -22.06
C ASP A 525 -15.17 -12.85 -23.49
N GLN A 526 -14.59 -13.54 -24.47
CA GLN A 526 -14.92 -13.36 -25.88
C GLN A 526 -16.39 -13.65 -26.19
N SER A 527 -17.07 -14.51 -25.42
CA SER A 527 -18.49 -14.81 -25.62
C SER A 527 -19.35 -13.58 -25.27
N HIS A 528 -19.06 -12.94 -24.14
CA HIS A 528 -19.71 -11.70 -23.72
C HIS A 528 -19.38 -10.53 -24.66
N LEU A 529 -18.13 -10.42 -25.10
CA LEU A 529 -17.75 -9.39 -26.06
C LEU A 529 -18.50 -9.52 -27.39
N LYS A 530 -18.77 -10.76 -27.84
CA LYS A 530 -19.53 -11.04 -29.06
C LYS A 530 -21.04 -10.78 -28.94
N SER A 531 -21.61 -10.89 -27.74
CA SER A 531 -23.06 -10.73 -27.52
C SER A 531 -23.44 -9.30 -27.11
N LYS A 532 -22.71 -8.71 -26.17
CA LYS A 532 -23.00 -7.39 -25.55
C LYS A 532 -22.17 -6.25 -26.14
N GLY A 533 -21.04 -6.56 -26.77
CA GLY A 533 -20.14 -5.56 -27.35
C GLY A 533 -19.24 -4.87 -26.33
N LEU A 534 -18.26 -4.11 -26.82
CA LEU A 534 -17.21 -3.52 -25.98
C LEU A 534 -17.76 -2.52 -24.94
N ASN A 535 -18.80 -1.75 -25.30
CA ASN A 535 -19.36 -0.70 -24.44
C ASN A 535 -20.00 -1.24 -23.16
N GLU A 536 -20.55 -2.45 -23.19
CA GLU A 536 -21.15 -3.08 -21.99
C GLU A 536 -20.12 -3.90 -21.21
N VAL A 537 -19.14 -4.50 -21.89
CA VAL A 537 -18.19 -5.41 -21.27
C VAL A 537 -17.03 -4.69 -20.61
N PHE A 538 -16.55 -3.59 -21.20
CA PHE A 538 -15.50 -2.75 -20.64
C PHE A 538 -15.71 -1.28 -21.02
N PRO A 539 -16.67 -0.58 -20.39
CA PRO A 539 -17.07 0.78 -20.77
C PRO A 539 -15.94 1.83 -20.63
N ALA A 540 -14.97 1.61 -19.74
CA ALA A 540 -13.91 2.58 -19.45
C ALA A 540 -13.08 2.94 -20.70
N ILE A 541 -12.76 1.97 -21.56
CA ILE A 541 -11.95 2.20 -22.77
C ILE A 541 -12.71 2.97 -23.86
N CYS A 542 -14.05 2.94 -23.85
CA CYS A 542 -14.88 3.67 -24.81
C CYS A 542 -14.93 5.19 -24.54
N ARG A 543 -14.32 5.67 -23.44
CA ARG A 543 -14.21 7.10 -23.14
C ARG A 543 -13.19 7.82 -24.04
N TYR A 544 -12.29 7.08 -24.70
CA TYR A 544 -11.32 7.65 -25.64
C TYR A 544 -11.93 7.82 -27.02
N ASN A 545 -11.87 9.05 -27.58
CA ASN A 545 -12.34 9.33 -28.94
C ASN A 545 -11.54 8.57 -30.02
N GLN A 546 -10.37 8.03 -29.66
CA GLN A 546 -9.51 7.21 -30.52
C GLN A 546 -10.00 5.76 -30.64
N VAL A 547 -11.00 5.34 -29.86
CA VAL A 547 -11.56 3.99 -29.86
C VAL A 547 -12.96 4.02 -30.44
N SER A 548 -13.24 3.14 -31.40
CA SER A 548 -14.58 2.97 -31.95
C SER A 548 -14.94 1.50 -32.11
N HIS A 549 -16.12 1.11 -31.64
CA HIS A 549 -16.65 -0.23 -31.81
C HIS A 549 -17.88 -0.19 -32.72
N CYS A 550 -17.91 -1.06 -33.73
CA CYS A 550 -19.08 -1.29 -34.57
C CYS A 550 -19.74 -2.62 -34.19
N PRO A 551 -20.90 -2.61 -33.49
CA PRO A 551 -21.59 -3.83 -33.10
C PRO A 551 -22.04 -4.67 -34.30
N ALA A 552 -22.45 -4.03 -35.40
CA ALA A 552 -22.99 -4.70 -36.59
C ALA A 552 -21.93 -5.57 -37.30
N THR A 553 -20.73 -5.02 -37.48
CA THR A 553 -19.61 -5.72 -38.15
C THR A 553 -18.70 -6.45 -37.16
N ARG A 554 -18.89 -6.25 -35.85
CA ARG A 554 -18.06 -6.77 -34.76
C ARG A 554 -16.58 -6.41 -34.95
N ARG A 555 -16.34 -5.14 -35.25
CA ARG A 555 -15.00 -4.57 -35.44
C ARG A 555 -14.72 -3.50 -34.41
N ILE A 556 -13.46 -3.42 -33.98
CA ILE A 556 -12.97 -2.36 -33.11
C ILE A 556 -11.82 -1.67 -33.83
N ALA A 557 -11.86 -0.35 -33.84
CA ALA A 557 -10.81 0.52 -34.35
C ALA A 557 -10.16 1.22 -33.16
N VAL A 558 -8.83 1.24 -33.14
CA VAL A 558 -8.05 1.97 -32.12
C VAL A 558 -6.97 2.78 -32.82
N GLY A 559 -6.99 4.08 -32.61
CA GLY A 559 -5.93 4.99 -33.04
C GLY A 559 -4.72 4.92 -32.11
N SER A 560 -3.52 4.83 -32.67
CA SER A 560 -2.25 4.90 -31.94
C SER A 560 -1.72 6.33 -31.89
N HIS A 561 -0.93 6.63 -30.86
CA HIS A 561 -0.12 7.84 -30.80
C HIS A 561 0.91 7.92 -31.95
N THR A 562 1.28 6.78 -32.56
CA THR A 562 2.23 6.72 -33.69
C THR A 562 1.60 7.00 -35.06
N GLY A 563 0.30 7.32 -35.12
CA GLY A 563 -0.44 7.54 -36.37
C GLY A 563 -0.95 6.26 -37.06
N GLN A 564 -0.68 5.10 -36.46
CA GLN A 564 -1.24 3.82 -36.87
C GLN A 564 -2.69 3.68 -36.41
N LEU A 565 -3.48 2.90 -37.14
CA LEU A 565 -4.84 2.51 -36.79
C LEU A 565 -4.91 0.99 -36.69
N ALA A 566 -5.09 0.48 -35.49
CA ALA A 566 -5.28 -0.95 -35.23
C ALA A 566 -6.74 -1.33 -35.45
N MET A 567 -6.96 -2.36 -36.25
CA MET A 567 -8.27 -2.86 -36.65
C MET A 567 -8.47 -4.29 -36.18
N TYR A 568 -9.32 -4.48 -35.19
CA TYR A 568 -9.62 -5.78 -34.60
C TYR A 568 -10.91 -6.34 -35.19
N GLU A 569 -10.83 -7.52 -35.80
CA GLU A 569 -11.99 -8.25 -36.31
C GLU A 569 -12.32 -9.42 -35.37
N LEU A 570 -13.36 -9.24 -34.54
CA LEU A 570 -13.70 -10.16 -33.45
C LEU A 570 -14.22 -11.53 -33.93
N ARG A 571 -14.68 -11.64 -35.19
CA ARG A 571 -15.09 -12.93 -35.78
C ARG A 571 -13.89 -13.76 -36.21
N ALA A 572 -12.91 -13.12 -36.85
CA ALA A 572 -11.75 -13.80 -37.40
C ALA A 572 -10.60 -13.92 -36.40
N GLY A 573 -10.64 -13.18 -35.28
CA GLY A 573 -9.55 -13.12 -34.31
C GLY A 573 -8.29 -12.47 -34.91
N ARG A 574 -8.47 -11.55 -35.85
CA ARG A 574 -7.36 -10.90 -36.59
C ARG A 574 -7.25 -9.44 -36.20
N CYS A 575 -6.01 -8.97 -36.09
CA CYS A 575 -5.67 -7.55 -35.99
C CYS A 575 -4.95 -7.12 -37.27
N GLN A 576 -5.35 -5.99 -37.84
CA GLN A 576 -4.65 -5.33 -38.95
C GLN A 576 -4.16 -3.96 -38.49
N SER A 577 -2.91 -3.61 -38.78
CA SER A 577 -2.39 -2.26 -38.55
C SER A 577 -2.39 -1.50 -39.87
N LEU A 578 -2.94 -0.28 -39.85
CA LEU A 578 -3.07 0.59 -41.03
C LEU A 578 -2.31 1.89 -40.76
N ALA A 579 -1.38 2.25 -41.66
CA ALA A 579 -0.71 3.55 -41.62
C ALA A 579 -1.70 4.65 -42.00
N ALA A 580 -2.32 5.27 -41.00
CA ALA A 580 -3.44 6.18 -41.22
C ALA A 580 -3.00 7.64 -41.35
N HIS A 581 -2.04 8.04 -40.53
CA HIS A 581 -1.62 9.43 -40.33
C HIS A 581 -0.11 9.46 -40.03
N SER A 582 0.54 10.60 -40.26
CA SER A 582 1.93 10.85 -39.87
C SER A 582 2.07 11.27 -38.40
N GLY A 583 1.00 11.83 -37.82
CA GLY A 583 0.92 12.20 -36.41
C GLY A 583 -0.12 11.39 -35.62
N PRO A 584 -0.25 11.65 -34.30
CA PRO A 584 -1.16 10.93 -33.42
C PRO A 584 -2.62 10.96 -33.90
N VAL A 585 -3.25 9.79 -33.97
CA VAL A 585 -4.68 9.70 -34.29
C VAL A 585 -5.46 10.29 -33.13
N SER A 586 -6.18 11.38 -33.37
CA SER A 586 -6.91 12.12 -32.33
C SER A 586 -8.33 11.59 -32.12
N ALA A 587 -8.96 11.10 -33.19
CA ALA A 587 -10.28 10.48 -33.12
C ALA A 587 -10.48 9.43 -34.22
N CYS A 588 -11.31 8.42 -33.96
CA CYS A 588 -11.86 7.56 -35.00
C CYS A 588 -13.33 7.20 -34.73
N ALA A 589 -14.10 6.92 -35.79
CA ALA A 589 -15.50 6.55 -35.67
C ALA A 589 -15.99 5.68 -36.83
N PHE A 590 -16.60 4.54 -36.53
CA PHE A 590 -17.32 3.75 -37.53
C PHE A 590 -18.65 4.39 -37.91
N SER A 591 -19.01 4.27 -39.19
CA SER A 591 -20.36 4.60 -39.66
C SER A 591 -21.39 3.65 -39.01
N PRO A 592 -22.65 4.09 -38.83
CA PRO A 592 -23.70 3.25 -38.24
C PRO A 592 -23.94 1.92 -38.98
N ASP A 593 -23.74 1.90 -40.30
CA ASP A 593 -23.84 0.70 -41.13
C ASP A 593 -22.55 -0.15 -41.17
N GLY A 594 -21.47 0.33 -40.52
CA GLY A 594 -20.17 -0.33 -40.43
C GLY A 594 -19.39 -0.44 -41.73
N ARG A 595 -19.83 0.23 -42.82
CA ARG A 595 -19.16 0.19 -44.13
C ARG A 595 -17.92 1.08 -44.18
N TYR A 596 -17.94 2.18 -43.43
CA TYR A 596 -16.88 3.17 -43.41
C TYR A 596 -16.35 3.36 -41.99
N LEU A 597 -15.08 3.69 -41.91
CA LEU A 597 -14.42 4.18 -40.72
C LEU A 597 -13.79 5.51 -41.04
N VAL A 598 -13.90 6.48 -40.14
CA VAL A 598 -13.18 7.75 -40.24
C VAL A 598 -12.10 7.78 -39.19
N SER A 599 -10.91 8.27 -39.55
CA SER A 599 -9.88 8.65 -38.60
C SER A 599 -9.45 10.09 -38.84
N TYR A 600 -9.10 10.79 -37.77
CA TYR A 600 -8.65 12.18 -37.80
C TYR A 600 -7.37 12.34 -36.98
N ALA A 601 -6.40 13.07 -37.54
CA ALA A 601 -5.20 13.48 -36.83
C ALA A 601 -5.11 15.01 -36.81
N THR A 602 -5.12 15.56 -35.60
CA THR A 602 -5.03 17.01 -35.37
C THR A 602 -3.68 17.56 -35.83
N ALA A 603 -2.59 16.84 -35.60
CA ALA A 603 -1.24 17.25 -36.00
C ALA A 603 -1.08 17.34 -37.54
N ASP A 604 -1.78 16.48 -38.27
CA ASP A 604 -1.74 16.43 -39.74
C ASP A 604 -2.80 17.32 -40.39
N ASN A 605 -3.73 17.86 -39.61
CA ASN A 605 -4.96 18.54 -40.07
C ASN A 605 -5.66 17.75 -41.18
N ARG A 606 -5.81 16.44 -40.95
CA ARG A 606 -6.27 15.51 -41.98
C ARG A 606 -7.30 14.53 -41.43
N LEU A 607 -8.39 14.39 -42.19
CA LEU A 607 -9.44 13.41 -41.98
C LEU A 607 -9.40 12.38 -43.12
N SER A 608 -9.38 11.10 -42.77
CA SER A 608 -9.26 9.98 -43.72
C SER A 608 -10.44 9.02 -43.57
N PHE A 609 -11.07 8.66 -44.68
CA PHE A 609 -12.13 7.66 -44.78
C PHE A 609 -11.57 6.32 -45.24
N TRP A 610 -11.92 5.27 -44.52
CA TRP A 610 -11.47 3.90 -44.73
C TRP A 610 -12.65 3.02 -45.07
N GLN A 611 -12.45 2.11 -46.02
CA GLN A 611 -13.43 1.09 -46.37
C GLN A 611 -12.74 -0.26 -46.43
N THR A 612 -13.38 -1.26 -45.82
CA THR A 612 -12.93 -2.64 -45.88
C THR A 612 -13.69 -3.38 -46.97
N THR A 613 -12.97 -3.84 -47.98
CA THR A 613 -13.51 -4.72 -49.03
C THR A 613 -13.16 -6.16 -48.69
N ALA A 614 -14.18 -7.02 -48.59
CA ALA A 614 -13.99 -8.47 -48.54
C ALA A 614 -13.50 -8.97 -49.90
N GLY A 615 -12.71 -10.05 -49.90
CA GLY A 615 -12.28 -10.71 -51.14
C GLY A 615 -13.48 -11.13 -52.00
N MET A 616 -13.30 -11.13 -53.32
CA MET A 616 -14.34 -11.55 -54.26
C MET A 616 -14.76 -12.99 -53.93
N PHE A 617 -16.06 -13.22 -53.69
CA PHE A 617 -16.62 -14.53 -53.24
C PHE A 617 -16.07 -15.07 -51.91
N GLY A 618 -15.53 -14.23 -51.02
CA GLY A 618 -14.94 -14.68 -49.75
C GLY A 618 -13.57 -15.36 -49.90
N LEU A 619 -13.04 -15.43 -51.12
CA LEU A 619 -11.68 -15.84 -51.42
C LEU A 619 -10.78 -14.59 -51.40
N GLY A 620 -9.89 -14.52 -50.41
CA GLY A 620 -8.93 -13.43 -50.23
C GLY A 620 -9.08 -12.73 -48.87
N ALA A 621 -7.95 -12.24 -48.34
CA ALA A 621 -7.96 -11.49 -47.08
C ALA A 621 -8.74 -10.17 -47.27
N ALA A 622 -9.62 -9.85 -46.31
CA ALA A 622 -10.27 -8.55 -46.27
C ALA A 622 -9.21 -7.44 -46.19
N GLN A 623 -9.27 -6.49 -47.11
CA GLN A 623 -8.34 -5.36 -47.14
C GLN A 623 -9.06 -4.07 -46.81
N THR A 624 -8.49 -3.31 -45.88
CA THR A 624 -8.97 -1.98 -45.51
C THR A 624 -8.07 -0.96 -46.17
N ARG A 625 -8.65 -0.07 -46.98
CA ARG A 625 -7.91 0.97 -47.71
C ARG A 625 -8.54 2.34 -47.49
N CYS A 626 -7.70 3.37 -47.57
CA CYS A 626 -8.16 4.75 -47.57
C CYS A 626 -8.85 5.06 -48.90
N VAL A 627 -10.08 5.54 -48.85
CA VAL A 627 -10.91 5.84 -50.04
C VAL A 627 -10.93 7.33 -50.33
N LYS A 628 -10.86 8.16 -49.28
CA LYS A 628 -10.94 9.61 -49.40
C LYS A 628 -10.26 10.31 -48.23
N CYS A 629 -9.62 11.45 -48.50
CA CYS A 629 -9.01 12.30 -47.49
C CYS A 629 -9.49 13.74 -47.64
N TYR A 630 -9.58 14.45 -46.52
CA TYR A 630 -9.87 15.88 -46.45
C TYR A 630 -8.83 16.58 -45.60
N SER A 631 -8.43 17.78 -46.01
CA SER A 631 -7.63 18.69 -45.18
C SER A 631 -8.57 19.58 -44.38
N THR A 632 -8.27 19.75 -43.09
CA THR A 632 -9.02 20.62 -42.18
C THR A 632 -8.23 21.89 -41.89
N ALA A 633 -8.89 22.94 -41.40
CA ALA A 633 -8.19 24.12 -40.93
C ALA A 633 -7.27 23.75 -39.74
N PRO A 634 -6.07 24.35 -39.63
CA PRO A 634 -5.20 24.14 -38.49
C PRO A 634 -5.80 24.77 -37.23
N MET A 635 -5.73 24.04 -36.12
CA MET A 635 -6.10 24.59 -34.82
C MET A 635 -4.92 25.37 -34.21
N ALA A 636 -5.21 26.54 -33.64
CA ALA A 636 -4.23 27.29 -32.84
C ALA A 636 -4.08 26.67 -31.44
N ASP A 637 -2.88 26.77 -30.85
CA ASP A 637 -2.59 26.41 -29.45
C ASP A 637 -2.97 24.97 -29.00
N VAL A 638 -2.84 23.99 -29.89
CA VAL A 638 -3.11 22.55 -29.60
C VAL A 638 -2.39 22.05 -28.33
N ALA A 639 -1.18 22.54 -28.07
CA ALA A 639 -0.38 22.15 -26.90
C ALA A 639 -0.99 22.57 -25.54
N ARG A 640 -1.91 23.55 -25.51
CA ARG A 640 -2.60 24.00 -24.29
C ARG A 640 -3.91 23.25 -24.03
N LEU A 641 -4.41 22.53 -25.03
CA LEU A 641 -5.69 21.84 -24.98
C LEU A 641 -5.52 20.44 -24.41
N ASN A 642 -6.58 19.91 -23.79
CA ASN A 642 -6.56 18.56 -23.26
C ASN A 642 -6.47 17.54 -24.43
N PRO A 643 -5.40 16.74 -24.52
CA PRO A 643 -5.21 15.77 -25.62
C PRO A 643 -6.39 14.78 -25.75
N ALA A 644 -7.08 14.50 -24.65
CA ALA A 644 -8.26 13.64 -24.61
C ALA A 644 -9.47 14.17 -25.39
N ARG A 645 -9.58 15.49 -25.53
CA ARG A 645 -10.78 16.18 -26.05
C ARG A 645 -10.49 17.00 -27.30
N LEU A 646 -9.39 16.71 -28.00
CA LEU A 646 -8.97 17.47 -29.19
C LEU A 646 -9.99 17.39 -30.33
N ALA A 647 -10.53 16.22 -30.58
CA ALA A 647 -11.44 15.99 -31.68
C ALA A 647 -12.48 14.92 -31.31
N ARG A 648 -13.70 15.09 -31.83
CA ARG A 648 -14.77 14.12 -31.77
C ARG A 648 -15.41 13.97 -33.13
N LEU A 649 -15.62 12.72 -33.55
CA LEU A 649 -16.27 12.39 -34.81
C LEU A 649 -17.67 11.85 -34.52
N VAL A 650 -18.68 12.44 -35.14
CA VAL A 650 -20.08 12.00 -35.01
C VAL A 650 -20.69 11.82 -36.39
N TRP A 651 -21.12 10.60 -36.69
CA TRP A 651 -21.84 10.31 -37.92
C TRP A 651 -23.28 10.82 -37.83
N THR A 652 -23.66 11.69 -38.77
CA THR A 652 -25.03 12.19 -38.92
C THR A 652 -25.86 11.29 -39.83
N THR A 653 -25.21 10.65 -40.80
CA THR A 653 -25.78 9.61 -41.67
C THR A 653 -24.73 8.54 -41.93
N SER A 654 -25.06 7.43 -42.59
CA SER A 654 -24.06 6.41 -42.97
C SER A 654 -22.98 6.90 -43.95
N ARG A 655 -23.10 8.11 -44.51
CA ARG A 655 -22.15 8.71 -45.46
C ARG A 655 -21.66 10.09 -45.06
N ALA A 656 -22.17 10.66 -43.97
CA ALA A 656 -21.85 12.02 -43.53
C ALA A 656 -21.37 12.02 -42.08
N VAL A 657 -20.18 12.57 -41.84
CA VAL A 657 -19.57 12.71 -40.51
C VAL A 657 -19.34 14.18 -40.20
N THR A 658 -19.60 14.57 -38.96
CA THR A 658 -19.23 15.87 -38.42
C THR A 658 -18.00 15.70 -37.55
N LEU A 659 -16.95 16.47 -37.86
CA LEU A 659 -15.78 16.66 -37.02
C LEU A 659 -16.05 17.86 -36.12
N MET A 660 -16.05 17.61 -34.81
CA MET A 660 -16.10 18.64 -33.77
C MET A 660 -14.71 18.76 -33.14
N LEU A 661 -14.13 19.95 -33.19
CA LEU A 661 -12.82 20.23 -32.63
C LEU A 661 -12.94 20.90 -31.26
N ALA A 662 -11.85 20.88 -30.49
CA ALA A 662 -11.81 21.43 -29.13
C ALA A 662 -12.06 22.95 -29.06
N ASP A 663 -11.83 23.68 -30.15
CA ASP A 663 -12.13 25.12 -30.29
C ASP A 663 -13.63 25.40 -30.52
N GLY A 664 -14.46 24.35 -30.60
CA GLY A 664 -15.89 24.44 -30.89
C GLY A 664 -16.23 24.49 -32.37
N SER A 665 -15.24 24.42 -33.27
CA SER A 665 -15.51 24.38 -34.70
C SER A 665 -16.12 23.04 -35.11
N GLU A 666 -17.17 23.11 -35.93
CA GLU A 666 -17.87 21.94 -36.46
C GLU A 666 -17.79 21.95 -37.99
N THR A 667 -17.25 20.88 -38.57
CA THR A 667 -17.13 20.74 -40.02
C THR A 667 -17.72 19.41 -40.47
N ARG A 668 -18.58 19.44 -41.48
CA ARG A 668 -19.25 18.26 -42.01
C ARG A 668 -18.56 17.76 -43.28
N PHE A 669 -18.24 16.47 -43.31
CA PHE A 669 -17.61 15.78 -44.42
C PHE A 669 -18.50 14.64 -44.91
N ASN A 670 -18.48 14.39 -46.22
CA ASN A 670 -19.18 13.27 -46.84
C ASN A 670 -18.19 12.31 -47.49
N VAL A 671 -18.45 11.01 -47.44
CA VAL A 671 -17.75 10.01 -48.27
C VAL A 671 -18.00 10.28 -49.74
#